data_AF-A0A1M6E150-F1
#
_entry.id   AF-A0A1M6E150-F1
#
_cell.length_a   1.000
_cell.length_b   1.000
_cell.length_c   1.000
_cell.angle_alpha   90.00
_cell.angle_beta   90.00
_cell.angle_gamma   90.00
#
_symmetry.space_group_name_H-M   'P 1'
#
loop_
_entity.id
_entity.type
_entity.pdbx_description
1 polymer ?
#
loop_
_entity_poly.entity_id
_entity_poly.type
_entity_poly.pdbx_seq_one_letter_code
_entity_poly.pdbx_strand_id
1 'polypeptide(L)'
;MPWDVRERRRYEDEVLAAARTGGPPADLFVRYGMGADRERRLSADPEAFAAHVAAVCTYWRGLQARRRTLRRVLVDLVAAHERLDREGALTHGHFSRVRAEAAARALAEWSDIADGLSTSLVDRWALRAMAGSVGMPEGEAERLLRERGVRVVEQLPELPVQPPVRTFRSLRDNLRTRGAVFSPEVVFGAGRLAGGFTVVDGFRLVDGGVLDDAALDGAVARVQVEPLTEGKAAAENVLGVLRSCATRAERDAVVLWEVAEELRARPAEVGEAALARPWARRGLAEAEAALLAAAVRRRPAGSDRVARAEREVRDLLADDQLRQAQAAAADLPADHGAAAQVRERAVRVEELSARAEEELREGRDEEAARALAAACALAADDDGLRARLGEVPPLPPREVRARVEGRGAVVVWRPSPSLVGRIGYRVLRRVGRGAREALAGEVSGTEFIDPGLPVGTEVRYAVAAVREGRGTSEPGVTDPVLLAPEVGDLSVHAGEEEVTGAWRVPPEAVRVEVVRGEGAPPRGGDGVRVATDGMGFRDRGVRPDVEYYYRVRAVYLTSGGSARGSEGLVRRVVPGPPPPPVEDLLVVPDGEGGFTASWTPPARGRVSLRTAGARPPWPPGTRVPPAEVAAHGAPVPAVSPPGSPVPSGPYGGRPADAPPVSATVTGAKPAPAGAGGTAGGTAGAVEAAPAPGARGADGASRDGAAEGALGADGTAAVPARNRNGAPGTARAGGKDRADGIGDVFPPSGSAGALPGEGAAEPGGAHGARGTCAADRAENAPGGDRNTPTGQDERTDRAPREDRAPAPDETPGTNGAASSGETQRTREAPRADRPGRAPGGAPASGETVGIDEAGGTAGAGRAALGPPERERVRVELGPGTHHVVAVTSCGDQAVVGASVRVVAVPAVAGLHARRFGDLVRLGWTWPEGASAAAVTWRPADPDDTSGPSRDGGEALCERPRYEAGGGFEAPMGPGTARVAVRAVVGGTPGPPAVLTVPGGGVLDYRVAPAGLLRRDRRVTVAAGTACTCPRIAVVYAEGGFPPDRVDQGLVLAVFPSRRLAAGQRLSLRVRPPRTARPAWLVCLPLGDVPDGTRLCQPSVKELRL
;
A
#
# COMPACT_ATOMS: atom_id res chain seq x y z
N MET A 1 83.51 -45.26 -32.16
CA MET A 1 82.38 -44.38 -31.78
C MET A 1 82.95 -42.99 -31.52
N PRO A 2 82.35 -41.92 -32.07
CA PRO A 2 82.95 -40.59 -32.07
C PRO A 2 82.67 -39.77 -30.81
N TRP A 3 81.83 -40.26 -29.89
CA TRP A 3 81.35 -39.54 -28.72
C TRP A 3 81.70 -40.23 -27.40
N ASP A 4 82.04 -39.45 -26.37
CA ASP A 4 82.22 -39.97 -25.02
C ASP A 4 80.87 -40.37 -24.34
N VAL A 5 80.86 -40.66 -23.04
CA VAL A 5 79.62 -41.04 -22.30
C VAL A 5 78.68 -39.84 -22.09
N ARG A 6 79.23 -38.64 -21.88
CA ARG A 6 78.47 -37.39 -21.68
C ARG A 6 77.95 -36.85 -23.00
N GLU A 7 78.77 -36.81 -24.05
CA GLU A 7 78.36 -36.43 -25.42
C GLU A 7 77.25 -37.33 -25.96
N ARG A 8 77.34 -38.66 -25.77
CA ARG A 8 76.25 -39.59 -26.18
C ARG A 8 74.96 -39.32 -25.45
N ARG A 9 75.01 -39.18 -24.12
CA ARG A 9 73.82 -38.88 -23.32
C ARG A 9 73.21 -37.55 -23.75
N ARG A 10 74.03 -36.51 -23.92
CA ARG A 10 73.61 -35.20 -24.41
C ARG A 10 72.93 -35.28 -25.78
N TYR A 11 73.47 -36.07 -26.72
CA TYR A 11 72.85 -36.28 -28.02
C TYR A 11 71.54 -37.08 -27.97
N GLU A 12 71.45 -38.11 -27.11
CA GLU A 12 70.19 -38.83 -26.85
C GLU A 12 69.11 -37.90 -26.23
N ASP A 13 69.49 -37.09 -25.24
CA ASP A 13 68.57 -36.23 -24.47
C ASP A 13 68.19 -34.94 -25.24
N GLU A 14 69.10 -34.30 -25.99
CA GLU A 14 68.83 -33.04 -26.72
C GLU A 14 68.33 -33.26 -28.16
N VAL A 15 68.82 -34.28 -28.87
CA VAL A 15 68.53 -34.46 -30.32
C VAL A 15 67.51 -35.57 -30.57
N LEU A 16 67.76 -36.78 -30.04
CA LEU A 16 66.89 -37.93 -30.33
C LEU A 16 65.57 -37.87 -29.55
N ALA A 17 65.55 -37.33 -28.33
CA ALA A 17 64.32 -37.14 -27.57
C ALA A 17 63.43 -36.04 -28.17
N ALA A 18 64.00 -34.90 -28.59
CA ALA A 18 63.27 -33.81 -29.25
C ALA A 18 62.68 -34.24 -30.60
N ALA A 19 63.42 -35.06 -31.36
CA ALA A 19 62.96 -35.61 -32.64
C ALA A 19 61.75 -36.56 -32.52
N ARG A 20 61.31 -36.94 -31.30
CA ARG A 20 60.05 -37.68 -31.07
C ARG A 20 58.80 -36.85 -31.32
N THR A 21 58.86 -35.54 -31.17
CA THR A 21 57.74 -34.61 -31.37
C THR A 21 57.90 -33.79 -32.65
N GLY A 22 59.12 -33.33 -32.96
CA GLY A 22 59.40 -32.51 -34.15
C GLY A 22 59.86 -33.27 -35.41
N GLY A 23 60.11 -34.58 -35.32
CA GLY A 23 60.74 -35.35 -36.40
C GLY A 23 62.26 -35.13 -36.50
N PRO A 24 62.94 -35.72 -37.51
CA PRO A 24 64.39 -35.65 -37.62
C PRO A 24 64.89 -34.21 -37.93
N PRO A 25 65.89 -33.67 -37.22
CA PRO A 25 66.34 -32.27 -37.37
C PRO A 25 66.65 -31.89 -38.82
N ALA A 26 66.20 -30.71 -39.25
CA ALA A 26 66.41 -30.23 -40.63
C ALA A 26 67.89 -29.92 -40.92
N ASP A 27 68.60 -29.28 -39.99
CA ASP A 27 70.06 -29.12 -40.06
C ASP A 27 70.74 -30.50 -39.94
N LEU A 28 71.43 -30.90 -41.00
CA LEU A 28 72.13 -32.18 -41.10
C LEU A 28 73.33 -32.26 -40.13
N PHE A 29 74.01 -31.16 -39.82
CA PHE A 29 75.08 -31.17 -38.81
C PHE A 29 74.52 -31.48 -37.41
N VAL A 30 73.40 -30.85 -37.04
CA VAL A 30 72.70 -31.14 -35.77
C VAL A 30 72.19 -32.57 -35.77
N ARG A 31 71.58 -33.04 -36.89
CA ARG A 31 71.12 -34.42 -37.06
C ARG A 31 72.23 -35.43 -36.76
N TYR A 32 73.43 -35.25 -37.32
CA TYR A 32 74.59 -36.11 -37.07
C TYR A 32 75.45 -35.68 -35.86
N GLY A 33 74.93 -34.81 -34.97
CA GLY A 33 75.56 -34.38 -33.72
C GLY A 33 76.97 -33.79 -33.88
N MET A 34 77.17 -32.99 -34.92
CA MET A 34 78.36 -32.19 -35.18
C MET A 34 78.15 -30.78 -34.62
N GLY A 35 78.68 -30.49 -33.44
CA GLY A 35 78.80 -29.12 -32.93
C GLY A 35 79.90 -28.33 -33.64
N ALA A 36 79.88 -26.99 -33.53
CA ALA A 36 80.72 -26.08 -34.32
C ALA A 36 82.23 -26.39 -34.31
N ASP A 37 82.81 -26.79 -33.18
CA ASP A 37 84.24 -27.18 -33.11
C ASP A 37 84.56 -28.48 -33.85
N ARG A 38 83.58 -29.37 -33.98
CA ARG A 38 83.70 -30.63 -34.70
C ARG A 38 83.46 -30.41 -36.20
N GLU A 39 82.48 -29.59 -36.55
CA GLU A 39 82.25 -29.07 -37.90
C GLU A 39 83.53 -28.43 -38.47
N ARG A 40 84.14 -27.47 -37.76
CA ARG A 40 85.40 -26.81 -38.12
C ARG A 40 86.61 -27.73 -38.30
N ARG A 41 86.60 -28.95 -37.75
CA ARG A 41 87.66 -29.94 -37.95
C ARG A 41 87.37 -30.87 -39.12
N LEU A 42 86.11 -31.30 -39.26
CA LEU A 42 85.67 -32.19 -40.33
C LEU A 42 85.45 -31.46 -41.67
N SER A 43 85.40 -30.12 -41.68
CA SER A 43 85.35 -29.31 -42.90
C SER A 43 86.63 -29.37 -43.74
N ALA A 44 87.75 -29.75 -43.13
CA ALA A 44 89.06 -29.88 -43.78
C ALA A 44 89.43 -31.32 -44.18
N ASP A 45 88.65 -32.32 -43.75
CA ASP A 45 88.93 -33.74 -43.94
C ASP A 45 87.64 -34.50 -44.34
N PRO A 46 87.45 -34.76 -45.65
CA PRO A 46 86.28 -35.48 -46.17
C PRO A 46 86.18 -36.94 -45.68
N GLU A 47 87.31 -37.62 -45.42
CA GLU A 47 87.30 -39.02 -44.97
C GLU A 47 86.88 -39.10 -43.50
N ALA A 48 87.42 -38.23 -42.64
CA ALA A 48 86.97 -38.12 -41.25
C ALA A 48 85.50 -37.69 -41.15
N PHE A 49 85.02 -36.81 -42.04
CA PHE A 49 83.60 -36.42 -42.11
C PHE A 49 82.72 -37.64 -42.40
N ALA A 50 83.03 -38.41 -43.46
CA ALA A 50 82.31 -39.61 -43.83
C ALA A 50 82.35 -40.68 -42.71
N ALA A 51 83.50 -40.87 -42.07
CA ALA A 51 83.67 -41.81 -40.96
C ALA A 51 82.84 -41.42 -39.72
N HIS A 52 82.73 -40.12 -39.39
CA HIS A 52 81.86 -39.64 -38.30
C HIS A 52 80.38 -39.91 -38.64
N VAL A 53 79.93 -39.54 -39.85
CA VAL A 53 78.54 -39.73 -40.32
C VAL A 53 78.15 -41.22 -40.31
N ALA A 54 79.00 -42.11 -40.81
CA ALA A 54 78.77 -43.56 -40.79
C ALA A 54 78.73 -44.14 -39.36
N ALA A 55 79.61 -43.68 -38.47
CA ALA A 55 79.63 -44.13 -37.08
C ALA A 55 78.38 -43.70 -36.30
N VAL A 56 77.80 -42.53 -36.61
CA VAL A 56 76.53 -42.07 -36.03
C VAL A 56 75.34 -42.88 -36.55
N CYS A 57 75.28 -43.20 -37.85
CA CYS A 57 74.25 -44.11 -38.37
C CYS A 57 74.34 -45.51 -37.72
N THR A 58 75.55 -46.03 -37.53
CA THR A 58 75.81 -47.27 -36.77
C THR A 58 75.28 -47.18 -35.33
N TYR A 59 75.39 -46.01 -34.69
CA TYR A 59 74.83 -45.77 -33.35
C TYR A 59 73.31 -45.85 -33.33
N TRP A 60 72.61 -45.23 -34.30
CA TRP A 60 71.16 -45.27 -34.41
C TRP A 60 70.63 -46.70 -34.59
N ARG A 61 71.22 -47.47 -35.53
CA ARG A 61 70.87 -48.89 -35.75
C ARG A 61 71.07 -49.72 -34.46
N GLY A 62 72.14 -49.46 -33.70
CA GLY A 62 72.38 -50.09 -32.39
C GLY A 62 71.38 -49.69 -31.29
N LEU A 63 70.92 -48.44 -31.27
CA LEU A 63 69.89 -47.95 -30.33
C LEU A 63 68.49 -48.48 -30.65
N GLN A 64 68.17 -48.68 -31.93
CA GLN A 64 66.84 -49.09 -32.40
C GLN A 64 66.34 -50.39 -31.74
N ALA A 65 67.24 -51.33 -31.48
CA ALA A 65 66.96 -52.58 -30.76
C ALA A 65 66.86 -52.42 -29.22
N ARG A 66 67.44 -51.36 -28.65
CA ARG A 66 67.65 -51.18 -27.20
C ARG A 66 66.72 -50.13 -26.56
N ARG A 67 66.19 -49.17 -27.34
CA ARG A 67 65.33 -48.07 -26.85
C ARG A 67 63.98 -48.07 -27.58
N ARG A 68 63.04 -48.90 -27.11
CA ARG A 68 61.68 -49.03 -27.70
C ARG A 68 60.96 -47.68 -27.87
N THR A 69 61.15 -46.75 -26.94
CA THR A 69 60.56 -45.39 -26.94
C THR A 69 61.08 -44.46 -28.04
N LEU A 70 62.24 -44.74 -28.63
CA LEU A 70 62.86 -43.99 -29.73
C LEU A 70 62.73 -44.70 -31.09
N ARG A 71 62.16 -45.91 -31.12
CA ARG A 71 62.22 -46.81 -32.29
C ARG A 71 61.69 -46.18 -33.59
N ARG A 72 60.61 -45.38 -33.53
CA ARG A 72 60.05 -44.68 -34.71
C ARG A 72 61.05 -43.67 -35.28
N VAL A 73 61.49 -42.71 -34.47
CA VAL A 73 62.49 -41.70 -34.83
C VAL A 73 63.77 -42.32 -35.41
N LEU A 74 64.22 -43.44 -34.84
CA LEU A 74 65.42 -44.15 -35.30
C LEU A 74 65.21 -44.89 -36.64
N VAL A 75 64.00 -45.35 -36.97
CA VAL A 75 63.66 -45.80 -38.33
C VAL A 75 63.72 -44.61 -39.29
N ASP A 76 63.08 -43.50 -38.95
CA ASP A 76 62.96 -42.33 -39.81
C ASP A 76 64.34 -41.70 -40.11
N LEU A 77 65.23 -41.64 -39.11
CA LEU A 77 66.62 -41.18 -39.26
C LEU A 77 67.47 -42.09 -40.15
N VAL A 78 67.37 -43.41 -39.99
CA VAL A 78 68.12 -44.37 -40.82
C VAL A 78 67.63 -44.35 -42.26
N ALA A 79 66.31 -44.30 -42.49
CA ALA A 79 65.73 -44.16 -43.82
C ALA A 79 66.04 -42.81 -44.50
N ALA A 80 66.24 -41.74 -43.71
CA ALA A 80 66.72 -40.45 -44.23
C ALA A 80 68.23 -40.49 -44.58
N HIS A 81 69.05 -41.21 -43.81
CA HIS A 81 70.47 -41.42 -44.12
C HIS A 81 70.65 -42.27 -45.38
N GLU A 82 69.94 -43.39 -45.50
CA GLU A 82 69.97 -44.30 -46.67
C GLU A 82 69.36 -43.66 -47.94
N ARG A 83 68.75 -42.48 -47.83
CA ARG A 83 68.38 -41.62 -48.96
C ARG A 83 69.54 -40.72 -49.37
N LEU A 84 70.09 -39.95 -48.43
CA LEU A 84 71.22 -39.05 -48.65
C LEU A 84 72.46 -39.81 -49.16
N ASP A 85 72.67 -41.04 -48.71
CA ASP A 85 73.77 -41.92 -49.15
C ASP A 85 73.65 -42.26 -50.65
N ARG A 86 72.48 -42.74 -51.09
CA ARG A 86 72.17 -43.01 -52.51
C ARG A 86 72.20 -41.77 -53.41
N GLU A 87 72.01 -40.60 -52.84
CA GLU A 87 72.04 -39.31 -53.53
C GLU A 87 73.45 -38.67 -53.54
N GLY A 88 74.47 -39.30 -52.94
CA GLY A 88 75.82 -38.74 -52.80
C GLY A 88 75.87 -37.50 -51.89
N ALA A 89 74.82 -37.28 -51.09
CA ALA A 89 74.57 -36.07 -50.32
C ALA A 89 75.20 -36.07 -48.92
N LEU A 90 75.89 -37.14 -48.52
CA LEU A 90 76.62 -37.25 -47.24
C LEU A 90 77.98 -36.53 -47.26
N THR A 91 77.99 -35.26 -47.69
CA THR A 91 79.21 -34.43 -47.76
C THR A 91 79.05 -33.12 -46.99
N HIS A 92 80.16 -32.58 -46.48
CA HIS A 92 80.18 -31.29 -45.78
C HIS A 92 79.60 -30.17 -46.66
N GLY A 93 79.98 -30.10 -47.94
CA GLY A 93 79.47 -29.11 -48.89
C GLY A 93 77.96 -29.18 -49.09
N HIS A 94 77.37 -30.39 -49.16
CA HIS A 94 75.92 -30.55 -49.20
C HIS A 94 75.26 -30.08 -47.89
N PHE A 95 75.81 -30.46 -46.73
CA PHE A 95 75.24 -30.07 -45.44
C PHE A 95 75.29 -28.54 -45.23
N SER A 96 76.41 -27.90 -45.57
CA SER A 96 76.53 -26.43 -45.56
C SER A 96 75.53 -25.76 -46.51
N ARG A 97 75.32 -26.32 -47.71
CA ARG A 97 74.33 -25.80 -48.65
C ARG A 97 72.91 -25.93 -48.12
N VAL A 98 72.52 -27.10 -47.59
CA VAL A 98 71.20 -27.32 -46.99
C VAL A 98 70.95 -26.36 -45.81
N ARG A 99 71.96 -26.12 -44.96
CA ARG A 99 71.87 -25.11 -43.88
C ARG A 99 71.72 -23.69 -44.44
N ALA A 100 72.50 -23.31 -45.45
CA ALA A 100 72.44 -21.98 -46.06
C ALA A 100 71.09 -21.73 -46.77
N GLU A 101 70.59 -22.71 -47.52
CA GLU A 101 69.25 -22.68 -48.12
C GLU A 101 68.14 -22.58 -47.06
N ALA A 102 68.29 -23.28 -45.92
CA ALA A 102 67.33 -23.19 -44.82
C ALA A 102 67.36 -21.82 -44.13
N ALA A 103 68.55 -21.24 -43.90
CA ALA A 103 68.69 -19.88 -43.37
C ALA A 103 68.15 -18.82 -44.33
N ALA A 104 68.34 -18.98 -45.65
CA ALA A 104 67.80 -18.08 -46.66
C ALA A 104 66.25 -18.14 -46.71
N ARG A 105 65.66 -19.34 -46.60
CA ARG A 105 64.20 -19.49 -46.45
C ARG A 105 63.69 -18.87 -45.15
N ALA A 106 64.32 -19.18 -44.02
CA ALA A 106 63.98 -18.61 -42.71
C ALA A 106 64.03 -17.07 -42.72
N LEU A 107 65.03 -16.47 -43.38
CA LEU A 107 65.14 -15.02 -43.52
C LEU A 107 64.06 -14.42 -44.44
N ALA A 108 63.70 -15.10 -45.54
CA ALA A 108 62.63 -14.65 -46.42
C ALA A 108 61.25 -14.73 -45.73
N GLU A 109 60.93 -15.89 -45.15
CA GLU A 109 59.70 -16.12 -44.38
C GLU A 109 59.63 -15.19 -43.16
N TRP A 110 60.76 -14.90 -42.50
CA TRP A 110 60.83 -13.87 -41.46
C TRP A 110 60.61 -12.46 -41.98
N SER A 111 61.10 -12.12 -43.18
CA SER A 111 60.82 -10.82 -43.81
C SER A 111 59.33 -10.67 -44.08
N ASP A 112 58.69 -11.66 -44.70
CA ASP A 112 57.25 -11.65 -44.97
C ASP A 112 56.42 -11.51 -43.69
N ILE A 113 56.82 -12.19 -42.59
CA ILE A 113 56.20 -12.02 -41.26
C ILE A 113 56.40 -10.60 -40.74
N ALA A 114 57.63 -10.07 -40.79
CA ALA A 114 58.00 -8.76 -40.24
C ALA A 114 57.40 -7.58 -41.03
N ASP A 115 57.36 -7.68 -42.35
CA ASP A 115 56.75 -6.71 -43.27
C ASP A 115 55.20 -6.76 -43.19
N GLY A 116 54.63 -7.87 -42.72
CA GLY A 116 53.21 -8.02 -42.37
C GLY A 116 52.80 -7.48 -40.99
N LEU A 117 53.73 -7.00 -40.15
CA LEU A 117 53.40 -6.49 -38.81
C LEU A 117 52.79 -5.08 -38.87
N SER A 118 51.54 -4.96 -38.41
CA SER A 118 50.86 -3.67 -38.21
C SER A 118 51.11 -3.03 -36.85
N THR A 119 52.00 -3.60 -36.03
CA THR A 119 52.33 -3.17 -34.66
C THR A 119 53.72 -2.53 -34.58
N SER A 120 53.87 -1.57 -33.67
CA SER A 120 55.15 -0.91 -33.34
C SER A 120 55.89 -1.57 -32.17
N LEU A 121 55.25 -2.52 -31.47
CA LEU A 121 55.73 -3.11 -30.22
C LEU A 121 55.42 -4.61 -30.15
N VAL A 122 56.46 -5.43 -29.99
CA VAL A 122 56.36 -6.90 -29.89
C VAL A 122 56.89 -7.37 -28.54
N ASP A 123 56.14 -8.22 -27.83
CA ASP A 123 56.63 -8.83 -26.59
C ASP A 123 57.67 -9.94 -26.86
N ARG A 124 58.59 -10.17 -25.91
CA ARG A 124 59.72 -11.08 -26.12
C ARG A 124 59.31 -12.55 -26.27
N TRP A 125 58.14 -12.92 -25.77
CA TRP A 125 57.54 -14.23 -26.01
C TRP A 125 57.02 -14.35 -27.46
N ALA A 126 56.34 -13.32 -27.97
CA ALA A 126 55.84 -13.27 -29.35
C ALA A 126 56.99 -13.26 -30.36
N LEU A 127 58.09 -12.52 -30.10
CA LEU A 127 59.33 -12.59 -30.87
C LEU A 127 59.82 -14.05 -30.97
N ARG A 128 59.96 -14.74 -29.82
CA ARG A 128 60.42 -16.14 -29.77
C ARG A 128 59.48 -17.10 -30.49
N ALA A 129 58.17 -16.90 -30.38
CA ALA A 129 57.18 -17.74 -31.04
C ALA A 129 57.23 -17.59 -32.56
N MET A 130 57.22 -16.36 -33.08
CA MET A 130 57.25 -16.09 -34.52
C MET A 130 58.61 -16.46 -35.14
N ALA A 131 59.73 -16.09 -34.49
CA ALA A 131 61.06 -16.43 -34.98
C ALA A 131 61.29 -17.95 -34.94
N GLY A 132 60.84 -18.60 -33.87
CA GLY A 132 60.89 -20.06 -33.71
C GLY A 132 60.06 -20.82 -34.75
N SER A 133 58.95 -20.27 -35.25
CA SER A 133 58.13 -20.95 -36.26
C SER A 133 58.80 -21.06 -37.64
N VAL A 134 59.71 -20.13 -37.97
CA VAL A 134 60.51 -20.16 -39.22
C VAL A 134 61.97 -20.60 -38.98
N GLY A 135 62.36 -20.89 -37.74
CA GLY A 135 63.72 -21.30 -37.37
C GLY A 135 64.75 -20.15 -37.31
N MET A 136 64.29 -18.91 -37.21
CA MET A 136 65.13 -17.70 -37.19
C MET A 136 65.75 -17.44 -35.80
N PRO A 137 67.05 -17.07 -35.70
CA PRO A 137 67.67 -16.74 -34.41
C PRO A 137 67.08 -15.48 -33.77
N GLU A 138 66.70 -15.58 -32.49
CA GLU A 138 66.01 -14.50 -31.74
C GLU A 138 66.71 -13.14 -31.83
N GLY A 139 68.04 -13.09 -31.68
CA GLY A 139 68.81 -11.84 -31.74
C GLY A 139 68.91 -11.22 -33.14
N GLU A 140 68.76 -12.02 -34.20
CA GLU A 140 68.73 -11.51 -35.57
C GLU A 140 67.31 -11.10 -35.99
N ALA A 141 66.30 -11.86 -35.55
CA ALA A 141 64.90 -11.46 -35.62
C ALA A 141 64.66 -10.10 -34.93
N GLU A 142 65.18 -9.91 -33.71
CA GLU A 142 65.11 -8.63 -32.97
C GLU A 142 65.81 -7.48 -33.72
N ARG A 143 66.96 -7.76 -34.35
CA ARG A 143 67.70 -6.78 -35.17
C ARG A 143 66.87 -6.32 -36.37
N LEU A 144 66.30 -7.25 -37.13
CA LEU A 144 65.52 -6.96 -38.34
C LEU A 144 64.17 -6.27 -38.05
N LEU A 145 63.60 -6.47 -36.86
CA LEU A 145 62.45 -5.68 -36.37
C LEU A 145 62.86 -4.25 -35.99
N ARG A 146 63.98 -4.09 -35.27
CA ARG A 146 64.53 -2.78 -34.89
C ARG A 146 64.89 -1.94 -36.11
N GLU A 147 65.47 -2.54 -37.14
CA GLU A 147 65.75 -1.90 -38.44
C GLU A 147 64.47 -1.41 -39.16
N ARG A 148 63.32 -2.04 -38.90
CA ARG A 148 61.97 -1.63 -39.36
C ARG A 148 61.23 -0.67 -38.41
N GLY A 149 61.86 -0.27 -37.30
CA GLY A 149 61.25 0.59 -36.28
C GLY A 149 60.33 -0.12 -35.28
N VAL A 150 60.17 -1.44 -35.38
CA VAL A 150 59.41 -2.25 -34.40
C VAL A 150 60.28 -2.50 -33.18
N ARG A 151 59.81 -2.12 -31.99
CA ARG A 151 60.55 -2.28 -30.73
C ARG A 151 60.14 -3.59 -30.05
N VAL A 152 61.13 -4.31 -29.52
CA VAL A 152 60.88 -5.48 -28.65
C VAL A 152 60.93 -5.07 -27.19
N VAL A 153 59.96 -5.55 -26.40
CA VAL A 153 59.85 -5.35 -24.95
C VAL A 153 59.74 -6.70 -24.25
N GLU A 154 60.18 -6.80 -23.00
CA GLU A 154 60.18 -8.10 -22.29
C GLU A 154 58.76 -8.68 -22.15
N GLN A 155 57.78 -7.84 -21.74
CA GLN A 155 56.37 -8.20 -21.64
C GLN A 155 55.49 -6.97 -21.94
N LEU A 156 54.39 -7.16 -22.66
CA LEU A 156 53.32 -6.15 -22.78
C LEU A 156 52.43 -6.19 -21.52
N PRO A 157 51.95 -5.05 -21.00
CA PRO A 157 51.18 -5.01 -19.76
C PRO A 157 49.86 -5.77 -19.86
N GLU A 158 49.53 -6.53 -18.81
CA GLU A 158 48.25 -7.24 -18.72
C GLU A 158 47.11 -6.27 -18.42
N LEU A 159 46.31 -5.97 -19.44
CA LEU A 159 45.19 -5.04 -19.31
C LEU A 159 43.99 -5.74 -18.67
N PRO A 160 43.29 -5.11 -17.70
CA PRO A 160 42.08 -5.68 -17.12
C PRO A 160 41.02 -5.96 -18.21
N VAL A 161 40.42 -7.16 -18.14
CA VAL A 161 39.40 -7.66 -19.09
C VAL A 161 37.97 -7.53 -18.57
N GLN A 162 37.80 -7.04 -17.35
CA GLN A 162 36.52 -6.68 -16.73
C GLN A 162 36.68 -5.35 -15.97
N PRO A 163 35.60 -4.56 -15.79
CA PRO A 163 35.63 -3.36 -14.96
C PRO A 163 35.91 -3.72 -13.50
N PRO A 164 36.92 -3.11 -12.83
CA PRO A 164 37.27 -3.45 -11.44
C PRO A 164 36.15 -3.16 -10.42
N VAL A 165 35.22 -2.26 -10.74
CA VAL A 165 34.09 -1.89 -9.86
C VAL A 165 32.75 -2.04 -10.59
N ARG A 166 31.74 -2.57 -9.90
CA ARG A 166 30.38 -2.76 -10.45
C ARG A 166 29.71 -1.43 -10.84
N THR A 167 30.12 -0.33 -10.23
CA THR A 167 29.66 1.04 -10.49
C THR A 167 30.29 1.71 -11.71
N PHE A 168 31.15 1.01 -12.48
CA PHE A 168 31.92 1.62 -13.57
C PHE A 168 31.08 2.33 -14.65
N ARG A 169 29.89 1.79 -14.98
CA ARG A 169 28.97 2.48 -15.91
C ARG A 169 28.59 3.87 -15.41
N SER A 170 28.17 3.94 -14.14
CA SER A 170 27.82 5.19 -13.46
C SER A 170 29.02 6.14 -13.34
N LEU A 171 30.23 5.61 -13.09
CA LEU A 171 31.47 6.40 -13.06
C LEU A 171 31.69 7.11 -14.41
N ARG A 172 31.68 6.36 -15.50
CA ARG A 172 31.87 6.89 -16.87
C ARG A 172 30.79 7.89 -17.27
N ASP A 173 29.54 7.65 -16.89
CA ASP A 173 28.43 8.56 -17.21
C ASP A 173 28.49 9.85 -16.37
N ASN A 174 28.97 9.81 -15.12
CA ASN A 174 29.27 11.03 -14.35
C ASN A 174 30.51 11.79 -14.89
N LEU A 175 31.56 11.09 -15.34
CA LEU A 175 32.73 11.74 -15.97
C LEU A 175 32.32 12.55 -17.21
N ARG A 176 31.44 11.99 -18.06
CA ARG A 176 30.84 12.69 -19.20
C ARG A 176 30.11 13.96 -18.77
N THR A 177 29.26 13.89 -17.74
CA THR A 177 28.56 15.07 -17.17
C THR A 177 29.52 16.10 -16.58
N ARG A 178 30.66 15.68 -16.01
CA ARG A 178 31.69 16.60 -15.49
C ARG A 178 32.55 17.25 -16.59
N GLY A 179 32.52 16.71 -17.81
CA GLY A 179 33.44 17.07 -18.89
C GLY A 179 34.85 16.46 -18.75
N ALA A 180 35.00 15.42 -17.93
CA ALA A 180 36.26 14.73 -17.68
C ALA A 180 36.35 13.42 -18.50
N VAL A 181 37.57 13.01 -18.86
CA VAL A 181 37.85 11.83 -19.67
C VAL A 181 38.13 10.60 -18.80
N PHE A 182 38.78 10.80 -17.65
CA PHE A 182 39.14 9.76 -16.70
C PHE A 182 39.22 10.33 -15.27
N SER A 183 39.02 9.51 -14.25
CA SER A 183 38.78 9.97 -12.88
C SER A 183 39.90 10.81 -12.23
N PRO A 184 41.20 10.62 -12.54
CA PRO A 184 42.27 11.55 -12.12
C PRO A 184 42.10 13.01 -12.56
N GLU A 185 41.37 13.31 -13.65
CA GLU A 185 41.10 14.71 -14.05
C GLU A 185 40.24 15.44 -13.02
N VAL A 186 39.38 14.71 -12.29
CA VAL A 186 38.59 15.24 -11.16
C VAL A 186 39.47 15.35 -9.90
N VAL A 187 40.33 14.36 -9.65
CA VAL A 187 41.14 14.28 -8.40
C VAL A 187 42.31 15.27 -8.40
N PHE A 188 42.97 15.49 -9.53
CA PHE A 188 44.19 16.32 -9.63
C PHE A 188 44.06 17.56 -10.53
N GLY A 189 43.07 17.58 -11.42
CA GLY A 189 42.91 18.63 -12.43
C GLY A 189 43.82 18.43 -13.64
N ALA A 190 43.29 18.70 -14.85
CA ALA A 190 43.99 18.52 -16.12
C ALA A 190 45.36 19.25 -16.18
N GLY A 191 45.47 20.43 -15.57
CA GLY A 191 46.72 21.20 -15.52
C GLY A 191 47.85 20.53 -14.74
N ARG A 192 47.54 19.72 -13.71
CA ARG A 192 48.55 18.95 -12.96
C ARG A 192 48.92 17.65 -13.69
N LEU A 193 47.93 16.98 -14.29
CA LEU A 193 48.15 15.79 -15.12
C LEU A 193 49.05 16.08 -16.33
N ALA A 194 48.90 17.25 -16.96
CA ALA A 194 49.75 17.68 -18.07
C ALA A 194 51.25 17.80 -17.71
N GLY A 195 51.61 17.83 -16.42
CA GLY A 195 52.99 17.76 -15.94
C GLY A 195 53.61 16.35 -16.00
N GLY A 196 52.81 15.30 -16.25
CA GLY A 196 53.25 13.93 -16.45
C GLY A 196 52.66 12.93 -15.45
N PHE A 197 52.25 11.75 -15.93
CA PHE A 197 51.81 10.62 -15.10
C PHE A 197 52.09 9.24 -15.73
N THR A 198 52.06 8.20 -14.90
CA THR A 198 52.11 6.78 -15.26
C THR A 198 50.90 6.04 -14.67
N VAL A 199 50.53 4.90 -15.27
CA VAL A 199 49.40 4.04 -14.85
C VAL A 199 49.68 2.54 -14.88
N VAL A 200 50.74 2.06 -15.57
CA VAL A 200 50.97 0.60 -15.72
C VAL A 200 51.28 -0.04 -14.36
N ASP A 201 52.26 0.51 -13.64
CA ASP A 201 52.60 0.10 -12.26
C ASP A 201 51.83 0.94 -11.21
N GLY A 202 50.55 1.20 -11.49
CA GLY A 202 49.64 2.03 -10.70
C GLY A 202 49.78 3.55 -10.94
N PHE A 203 48.76 4.32 -10.55
CA PHE A 203 48.71 5.75 -10.86
C PHE A 203 49.73 6.55 -10.04
N ARG A 204 50.58 7.31 -10.74
CA ARG A 204 51.61 8.19 -10.17
C ARG A 204 51.78 9.43 -11.04
N LEU A 205 51.80 10.61 -10.44
CA LEU A 205 52.24 11.85 -11.08
C LEU A 205 53.78 11.94 -11.05
N VAL A 206 54.37 12.66 -12.00
CA VAL A 206 55.82 12.96 -12.04
C VAL A 206 56.28 13.77 -10.82
N ASP A 207 55.38 14.53 -10.17
CA ASP A 207 55.64 15.24 -8.91
C ASP A 207 55.56 14.34 -7.66
N GLY A 208 55.35 13.03 -7.82
CA GLY A 208 55.23 12.05 -6.74
C GLY A 208 53.82 11.88 -6.17
N GLY A 209 52.83 12.66 -6.62
CA GLY A 209 51.43 12.50 -6.20
C GLY A 209 50.82 11.16 -6.64
N VAL A 210 49.93 10.60 -5.81
CA VAL A 210 49.32 9.28 -5.99
C VAL A 210 47.83 9.27 -5.62
N LEU A 211 47.08 8.26 -6.04
CA LEU A 211 45.62 8.17 -5.84
C LEU A 211 45.25 7.61 -4.45
N ASP A 212 45.74 8.27 -3.39
CA ASP A 212 45.45 7.95 -2.00
C ASP A 212 44.23 8.74 -1.43
N ASP A 213 43.91 8.50 -0.16
CA ASP A 213 42.79 9.17 0.52
C ASP A 213 43.03 10.68 0.70
N ALA A 214 44.28 11.13 0.89
CA ALA A 214 44.60 12.55 1.03
C ALA A 214 44.40 13.33 -0.29
N ALA A 215 44.70 12.69 -1.44
CA ALA A 215 44.37 13.22 -2.75
C ALA A 215 42.85 13.32 -2.97
N LEU A 216 42.08 12.32 -2.53
CA LEU A 216 40.61 12.34 -2.61
C LEU A 216 40.00 13.39 -1.67
N ASP A 217 40.49 13.53 -0.44
CA ASP A 217 40.05 14.55 0.51
C ASP A 217 40.34 15.97 -0.01
N GLY A 218 41.55 16.18 -0.54
CA GLY A 218 41.91 17.42 -1.22
C GLY A 218 41.07 17.71 -2.47
N ALA A 219 40.57 16.68 -3.16
CA ALA A 219 39.64 16.85 -4.28
C ALA A 219 38.21 17.19 -3.81
N VAL A 220 37.69 16.49 -2.79
CA VAL A 220 36.40 16.78 -2.17
C VAL A 220 36.37 18.22 -1.65
N ALA A 221 37.42 18.68 -0.97
CA ALA A 221 37.51 20.06 -0.47
C ALA A 221 37.39 21.12 -1.58
N ARG A 222 37.96 20.87 -2.77
CA ARG A 222 37.83 21.77 -3.93
C ARG A 222 36.45 21.69 -4.58
N VAL A 223 35.89 20.50 -4.74
CA VAL A 223 34.55 20.31 -5.31
C VAL A 223 33.47 20.91 -4.40
N GLN A 224 33.63 20.83 -3.07
CA GLN A 224 32.67 21.42 -2.12
C GLN A 224 32.51 22.94 -2.26
N VAL A 225 33.54 23.67 -2.70
CA VAL A 225 33.44 25.11 -2.97
C VAL A 225 33.00 25.46 -4.40
N GLU A 226 32.77 24.48 -5.28
CA GLU A 226 32.16 24.73 -6.60
C GLU A 226 30.67 25.15 -6.46
N PRO A 227 30.14 25.99 -7.37
CA PRO A 227 28.70 26.29 -7.43
C PRO A 227 27.84 25.03 -7.62
N LEU A 228 26.65 25.03 -7.02
CA LEU A 228 25.71 23.91 -7.12
C LEU A 228 25.23 23.74 -8.57
N THR A 229 25.70 22.68 -9.22
CA THR A 229 25.50 22.37 -10.64
C THR A 229 25.48 20.85 -10.84
N GLU A 230 24.95 20.39 -11.97
CA GLU A 230 25.03 18.97 -12.35
C GLU A 230 26.48 18.49 -12.45
N GLY A 231 27.39 19.36 -12.92
CA GLY A 231 28.83 19.10 -12.92
C GLY A 231 29.38 18.85 -11.51
N LYS A 232 29.04 19.67 -10.51
CA LYS A 232 29.45 19.44 -9.11
C LYS A 232 28.98 18.09 -8.61
N ALA A 233 27.68 17.78 -8.75
CA ALA A 233 27.11 16.51 -8.32
C ALA A 233 27.79 15.32 -9.01
N ALA A 234 28.13 15.45 -10.30
CA ALA A 234 28.87 14.45 -11.04
C ALA A 234 30.31 14.24 -10.51
N ALA A 235 31.02 15.30 -10.13
CA ALA A 235 32.33 15.19 -9.48
C ALA A 235 32.23 14.53 -8.08
N GLU A 236 31.21 14.88 -7.29
CA GLU A 236 30.95 14.24 -5.99
C GLU A 236 30.68 12.73 -6.14
N ASN A 237 29.93 12.33 -7.17
CA ASN A 237 29.70 10.91 -7.51
C ASN A 237 30.98 10.19 -7.94
N VAL A 238 31.84 10.81 -8.77
CA VAL A 238 33.15 10.24 -9.18
C VAL A 238 34.03 10.00 -7.95
N LEU A 239 34.14 10.99 -7.06
CA LEU A 239 34.92 10.88 -5.83
C LEU A 239 34.31 9.85 -4.86
N GLY A 240 32.99 9.72 -4.82
CA GLY A 240 32.28 8.66 -4.09
C GLY A 240 32.62 7.24 -4.59
N VAL A 241 32.68 7.03 -5.91
CA VAL A 241 33.08 5.74 -6.49
C VAL A 241 34.55 5.41 -6.15
N LEU A 242 35.46 6.38 -6.27
CA LEU A 242 36.88 6.17 -5.89
C LEU A 242 37.05 5.88 -4.39
N ARG A 243 36.30 6.56 -3.52
CA ARG A 243 36.26 6.25 -2.07
C ARG A 243 35.62 4.89 -1.75
N SER A 244 34.75 4.36 -2.63
CA SER A 244 34.17 3.01 -2.45
C SER A 244 35.14 1.87 -2.75
N CYS A 245 36.30 2.16 -3.35
CA CYS A 245 37.40 1.22 -3.49
C CYS A 245 38.12 1.07 -2.13
N ALA A 246 38.20 -0.16 -1.63
CA ALA A 246 38.76 -0.51 -0.33
C ALA A 246 40.30 -0.43 -0.30
N THR A 247 40.97 -0.50 -1.45
CA THR A 247 42.42 -0.35 -1.54
C THR A 247 42.85 0.65 -2.61
N ARG A 248 44.05 1.22 -2.46
CA ARG A 248 44.71 1.98 -3.53
C ARG A 248 44.85 1.14 -4.82
N ALA A 249 45.18 -0.14 -4.72
CA ALA A 249 45.37 -1.01 -5.88
C ALA A 249 44.11 -1.15 -6.73
N GLU A 250 42.92 -1.16 -6.12
CA GLU A 250 41.64 -1.12 -6.84
C GLU A 250 41.43 0.22 -7.56
N ARG A 251 41.79 1.35 -6.94
CA ARG A 251 41.72 2.68 -7.59
C ARG A 251 42.69 2.79 -8.76
N ASP A 252 43.92 2.35 -8.57
CA ASP A 252 44.95 2.26 -9.60
C ASP A 252 44.47 1.38 -10.77
N ALA A 253 43.82 0.25 -10.49
CA ALA A 253 43.20 -0.62 -11.50
C ALA A 253 41.99 0.01 -12.21
N VAL A 254 41.16 0.79 -11.52
CA VAL A 254 40.06 1.57 -12.13
C VAL A 254 40.63 2.55 -13.16
N VAL A 255 41.68 3.29 -12.82
CA VAL A 255 42.33 4.23 -13.75
C VAL A 255 42.92 3.51 -14.96
N LEU A 256 43.61 2.38 -14.76
CA LEU A 256 44.14 1.56 -15.86
C LEU A 256 43.02 1.05 -16.78
N TRP A 257 41.87 0.67 -16.21
CA TRP A 257 40.69 0.26 -16.99
C TRP A 257 40.02 1.43 -17.72
N GLU A 258 39.93 2.63 -17.14
CA GLU A 258 39.44 3.85 -17.81
C GLU A 258 40.26 4.17 -19.07
N VAL A 259 41.60 4.18 -18.94
CA VAL A 259 42.52 4.40 -20.06
C VAL A 259 42.36 3.29 -21.12
N ALA A 260 42.26 2.03 -20.69
CA ALA A 260 42.10 0.91 -21.61
C ALA A 260 40.74 0.89 -22.33
N GLU A 261 39.63 1.30 -21.70
CA GLU A 261 38.30 1.34 -22.33
C GLU A 261 38.23 2.40 -23.43
N GLU A 262 38.69 3.61 -23.16
CA GLU A 262 38.74 4.71 -24.14
C GLU A 262 39.71 4.42 -25.31
N LEU A 263 40.79 3.68 -25.06
CA LEU A 263 41.66 3.14 -26.13
C LEU A 263 40.94 2.05 -26.96
N ARG A 264 40.22 1.12 -26.32
CA ARG A 264 39.44 0.05 -26.97
C ARG A 264 38.27 0.59 -27.79
N ALA A 265 37.68 1.71 -27.39
CA ALA A 265 36.58 2.37 -28.09
C ALA A 265 36.97 2.97 -29.46
N ARG A 266 38.27 3.01 -29.81
CA ARG A 266 38.74 3.55 -31.10
C ARG A 266 38.75 2.48 -32.21
N PRO A 267 38.18 2.76 -33.41
CA PRO A 267 38.11 1.83 -34.54
C PRO A 267 39.45 1.15 -34.84
N ALA A 268 39.44 -0.12 -35.24
CA ALA A 268 40.63 -0.98 -35.31
C ALA A 268 41.71 -0.45 -36.27
N GLU A 269 41.30 0.32 -37.26
CA GLU A 269 42.09 0.96 -38.31
C GLU A 269 43.00 2.08 -37.75
N VAL A 270 42.70 2.59 -36.54
CA VAL A 270 43.53 3.58 -35.85
C VAL A 270 44.76 2.89 -35.28
N GLY A 271 45.89 2.99 -35.97
CA GLY A 271 47.17 2.42 -35.54
C GLY A 271 47.69 2.95 -34.20
N GLU A 272 48.55 2.18 -33.54
CA GLU A 272 48.98 2.39 -32.15
C GLU A 272 49.51 3.80 -31.85
N ALA A 273 50.34 4.36 -32.74
CA ALA A 273 50.86 5.72 -32.58
C ALA A 273 49.75 6.79 -32.58
N ALA A 274 48.64 6.56 -33.29
CA ALA A 274 47.47 7.45 -33.27
C ALA A 274 46.59 7.26 -32.02
N LEU A 275 46.62 6.09 -31.38
CA LEU A 275 46.01 5.85 -30.07
C LEU A 275 46.81 6.46 -28.91
N ALA A 276 48.14 6.36 -28.96
CA ALA A 276 49.04 6.85 -27.92
C ALA A 276 49.04 8.39 -27.84
N ARG A 277 49.06 9.08 -28.99
CA ARG A 277 49.17 10.56 -29.09
C ARG A 277 48.12 11.34 -28.26
N PRO A 278 46.81 11.00 -28.25
CA PRO A 278 45.82 11.64 -27.38
C PRO A 278 46.07 11.51 -25.88
N TRP A 279 46.73 10.44 -25.43
CA TRP A 279 47.06 10.22 -24.02
C TRP A 279 48.40 10.85 -23.63
N ALA A 280 49.40 10.77 -24.50
CA ALA A 280 50.66 11.50 -24.34
C ALA A 280 50.42 13.02 -24.19
N ARG A 281 49.52 13.60 -24.99
CA ARG A 281 49.11 15.02 -24.87
C ARG A 281 48.33 15.37 -23.58
N ARG A 282 47.85 14.37 -22.83
CA ARG A 282 47.25 14.57 -21.49
C ARG A 282 48.27 14.42 -20.36
N GLY A 283 49.49 14.01 -20.68
CA GLY A 283 50.57 13.78 -19.72
C GLY A 283 50.91 12.30 -19.45
N LEU A 284 50.22 11.33 -20.06
CA LEU A 284 50.64 9.93 -19.90
C LEU A 284 52.05 9.74 -20.51
N ALA A 285 52.97 9.14 -19.76
CA ALA A 285 54.34 8.90 -20.23
C ALA A 285 54.35 8.21 -21.61
N GLU A 286 55.07 8.76 -22.59
CA GLU A 286 54.97 8.33 -24.00
C GLU A 286 55.30 6.84 -24.20
N ALA A 287 56.22 6.30 -23.39
CA ALA A 287 56.53 4.87 -23.38
C ALA A 287 55.33 4.01 -22.93
N GLU A 288 54.64 4.39 -21.85
CA GLU A 288 53.42 3.70 -21.41
C GLU A 288 52.25 3.90 -22.37
N ALA A 289 52.09 5.10 -22.93
CA ALA A 289 51.04 5.38 -23.91
C ALA A 289 51.18 4.46 -25.15
N ALA A 290 52.42 4.15 -25.56
CA ALA A 290 52.71 3.17 -26.60
C ALA A 290 52.47 1.72 -26.13
N LEU A 291 52.92 1.35 -24.93
CA LEU A 291 52.70 0.00 -24.36
C LEU A 291 51.21 -0.34 -24.21
N LEU A 292 50.39 0.58 -23.70
CA LEU A 292 48.95 0.41 -23.58
C LEU A 292 48.26 0.34 -24.94
N ALA A 293 48.67 1.18 -25.91
CA ALA A 293 48.13 1.12 -27.27
C ALA A 293 48.40 -0.24 -27.94
N ALA A 294 49.63 -0.76 -27.81
CA ALA A 294 50.00 -2.07 -28.32
C ALA A 294 49.27 -3.21 -27.57
N ALA A 295 49.18 -3.14 -26.25
CA ALA A 295 48.44 -4.13 -25.46
C ALA A 295 46.92 -4.12 -25.73
N VAL A 296 46.33 -2.98 -26.12
CA VAL A 296 44.94 -2.87 -26.61
C VAL A 296 44.78 -3.43 -28.03
N ARG A 297 45.79 -3.30 -28.90
CA ARG A 297 45.74 -3.82 -30.28
C ARG A 297 46.17 -5.28 -30.44
N ARG A 298 46.87 -5.84 -29.45
CA ARG A 298 47.19 -7.28 -29.34
C ARG A 298 45.89 -8.11 -29.39
N ARG A 299 45.64 -8.78 -30.52
CA ARG A 299 44.52 -9.71 -30.68
C ARG A 299 44.80 -11.00 -29.89
N PRO A 300 44.03 -11.34 -28.84
CA PRO A 300 44.19 -12.63 -28.16
C PRO A 300 43.69 -13.77 -29.07
N ALA A 301 44.55 -14.75 -29.32
CA ALA A 301 44.26 -15.87 -30.21
C ALA A 301 43.44 -16.96 -29.48
N GLY A 302 42.11 -16.87 -29.58
CA GLY A 302 41.17 -17.93 -29.20
C GLY A 302 40.80 -17.98 -27.71
N SER A 303 41.79 -17.94 -26.80
CA SER A 303 41.58 -18.03 -25.33
C SER A 303 40.48 -17.10 -24.84
N ASP A 304 40.57 -15.83 -25.21
CA ASP A 304 39.72 -14.77 -24.70
C ASP A 304 38.34 -14.78 -25.37
N ARG A 305 38.20 -15.38 -26.55
CA ARG A 305 36.90 -15.60 -27.19
C ARG A 305 36.13 -16.68 -26.45
N VAL A 306 36.76 -17.81 -26.14
CA VAL A 306 36.15 -18.90 -25.35
C VAL A 306 35.85 -18.41 -23.93
N ALA A 307 36.80 -17.76 -23.25
CA ALA A 307 36.60 -17.23 -21.91
C ALA A 307 35.58 -16.07 -21.86
N ARG A 308 35.43 -15.30 -22.94
CA ARG A 308 34.32 -14.33 -23.08
C ARG A 308 33.00 -15.04 -23.26
N ALA A 309 32.88 -15.94 -24.24
CA ALA A 309 31.64 -16.67 -24.51
C ALA A 309 31.19 -17.50 -23.30
N GLU A 310 32.11 -18.04 -22.49
CA GLU A 310 31.78 -18.71 -21.23
C GLU A 310 31.19 -17.74 -20.19
N ARG A 311 31.76 -16.53 -20.04
CA ARG A 311 31.20 -15.48 -19.17
C ARG A 311 29.84 -15.03 -19.68
N GLU A 312 29.73 -14.73 -20.97
CA GLU A 312 28.51 -14.28 -21.64
C GLU A 312 27.39 -15.33 -21.47
N VAL A 313 27.68 -16.61 -21.69
CA VAL A 313 26.74 -17.73 -21.41
C VAL A 313 26.40 -17.83 -19.92
N ARG A 314 27.37 -17.72 -18.99
CA ARG A 314 27.11 -17.84 -17.55
C ARG A 314 26.22 -16.71 -17.04
N ASP A 315 26.47 -15.48 -17.49
CA ASP A 315 25.74 -14.29 -17.08
C ASP A 315 24.32 -14.32 -17.68
N LEU A 316 24.17 -14.66 -18.97
CA LEU A 316 22.86 -14.87 -19.62
C LEU A 316 22.06 -16.01 -18.98
N LEU A 317 22.70 -17.09 -18.51
CA LEU A 317 22.04 -18.16 -17.74
C LEU A 317 21.73 -17.76 -16.29
N ALA A 318 22.35 -16.71 -15.74
CA ALA A 318 21.98 -16.17 -14.43
C ALA A 318 20.74 -15.26 -14.50
N ASP A 319 20.55 -14.58 -15.64
CA ASP A 319 19.37 -13.76 -15.97
C ASP A 319 18.27 -14.55 -16.74
N ASP A 320 18.38 -15.89 -16.78
CA ASP A 320 17.47 -16.85 -17.44
C ASP A 320 17.20 -16.59 -18.95
N GLN A 321 18.13 -15.93 -19.64
CA GLN A 321 18.08 -15.59 -21.07
C GLN A 321 18.60 -16.74 -21.96
N LEU A 322 17.86 -17.84 -22.00
CA LEU A 322 18.29 -19.07 -22.67
C LEU A 322 18.50 -18.92 -24.18
N ARG A 323 17.69 -18.12 -24.90
CA ARG A 323 17.86 -17.97 -26.37
C ARG A 323 19.11 -17.19 -26.71
N GLN A 324 19.43 -16.16 -25.93
CA GLN A 324 20.71 -15.44 -26.04
C GLN A 324 21.89 -16.33 -25.59
N ALA A 325 21.74 -17.13 -24.53
CA ALA A 325 22.76 -18.09 -24.12
C ALA A 325 23.02 -19.18 -25.18
N GLN A 326 21.99 -19.64 -25.90
CA GLN A 326 22.12 -20.53 -27.06
C GLN A 326 22.94 -19.89 -28.19
N ALA A 327 22.74 -18.60 -28.47
CA ALA A 327 23.53 -17.87 -29.47
C ALA A 327 25.00 -17.67 -29.01
N ALA A 328 25.22 -17.26 -27.76
CA ALA A 328 26.58 -17.09 -27.20
C ALA A 328 27.36 -18.42 -27.11
N ALA A 329 26.67 -19.53 -26.86
CA ALA A 329 27.28 -20.87 -26.81
C ALA A 329 27.76 -21.39 -28.18
N ALA A 330 27.38 -20.76 -29.30
CA ALA A 330 27.91 -21.10 -30.63
C ALA A 330 29.41 -20.79 -30.78
N ASP A 331 29.95 -19.89 -29.95
CA ASP A 331 31.38 -19.55 -29.88
C ASP A 331 32.19 -20.49 -28.95
N LEU A 332 31.54 -21.47 -28.30
CA LEU A 332 32.18 -22.42 -27.40
C LEU A 332 32.42 -23.80 -28.07
N PRO A 333 33.47 -24.54 -27.68
CA PRO A 333 33.61 -25.95 -28.02
C PRO A 333 32.39 -26.77 -27.58
N ALA A 334 31.98 -27.76 -28.38
CA ALA A 334 30.77 -28.53 -28.10
C ALA A 334 30.85 -29.33 -26.79
N ASP A 335 32.05 -29.75 -26.40
CA ASP A 335 32.40 -30.43 -25.15
C ASP A 335 32.57 -29.49 -23.94
N HIS A 336 32.48 -28.17 -24.13
CA HIS A 336 32.64 -27.19 -23.06
C HIS A 336 31.50 -27.24 -22.03
N GLY A 337 31.83 -27.16 -20.73
CA GLY A 337 30.86 -27.30 -19.64
C GLY A 337 29.69 -26.31 -19.70
N ALA A 338 29.96 -25.03 -20.02
CA ALA A 338 28.92 -24.03 -20.19
C ALA A 338 28.00 -24.33 -21.40
N ALA A 339 28.55 -24.86 -22.50
CA ALA A 339 27.74 -25.28 -23.64
C ALA A 339 26.89 -26.52 -23.33
N ALA A 340 27.36 -27.40 -22.43
CA ALA A 340 26.56 -28.51 -21.91
C ALA A 340 25.39 -28.02 -21.04
N GLN A 341 25.61 -27.05 -20.15
CA GLN A 341 24.56 -26.45 -19.31
C GLN A 341 23.46 -25.76 -20.13
N VAL A 342 23.82 -25.06 -21.21
CA VAL A 342 22.85 -24.48 -22.15
C VAL A 342 21.99 -25.57 -22.81
N ARG A 343 22.58 -26.70 -23.21
CA ARG A 343 21.84 -27.83 -23.78
C ARG A 343 20.95 -28.52 -22.74
N GLU A 344 21.41 -28.67 -21.51
CA GLU A 344 20.63 -29.25 -20.40
C GLU A 344 19.36 -28.41 -20.13
N ARG A 345 19.49 -27.08 -20.03
CA ARG A 345 18.32 -26.19 -19.92
C ARG A 345 17.41 -26.22 -21.15
N ALA A 346 17.98 -26.30 -22.36
CA ALA A 346 17.19 -26.39 -23.59
C ALA A 346 16.33 -27.65 -23.63
N VAL A 347 16.92 -28.82 -23.33
CA VAL A 347 16.18 -30.08 -23.18
C VAL A 347 15.10 -29.94 -22.11
N ARG A 348 15.38 -29.31 -20.97
CA ARG A 348 14.38 -29.11 -19.91
C ARG A 348 13.22 -28.20 -20.31
N VAL A 349 13.47 -27.19 -21.14
CA VAL A 349 12.43 -26.32 -21.72
C VAL A 349 11.60 -27.07 -22.76
N GLU A 350 12.22 -27.95 -23.56
CA GLU A 350 11.53 -28.83 -24.51
C GLU A 350 10.65 -29.87 -23.79
N GLU A 351 11.14 -30.52 -22.72
CA GLU A 351 10.36 -31.42 -21.86
C GLU A 351 9.12 -30.73 -21.27
N LEU A 352 9.28 -29.51 -20.73
CA LEU A 352 8.17 -28.74 -20.16
C LEU A 352 7.17 -28.28 -21.22
N SER A 353 7.64 -27.94 -22.43
CA SER A 353 6.77 -27.57 -23.56
C SER A 353 5.96 -28.77 -24.07
N ALA A 354 6.60 -29.94 -24.22
CA ALA A 354 5.95 -31.19 -24.59
C ALA A 354 4.93 -31.64 -23.53
N ARG A 355 5.25 -31.50 -22.23
CA ARG A 355 4.29 -31.77 -21.17
C ARG A 355 3.10 -30.82 -21.21
N ALA A 356 3.31 -29.53 -21.49
CA ALA A 356 2.18 -28.60 -21.64
C ALA A 356 1.25 -28.99 -22.80
N GLU A 357 1.81 -29.42 -23.93
CA GLU A 357 1.03 -29.92 -25.08
C GLU A 357 0.26 -31.20 -24.77
N GLU A 358 0.78 -32.05 -23.87
CA GLU A 358 0.05 -33.20 -23.33
C GLU A 358 -1.13 -32.78 -22.44
N GLU A 359 -0.91 -31.88 -21.48
CA GLU A 359 -1.96 -31.44 -20.57
C GLU A 359 -3.07 -30.67 -21.31
N LEU A 360 -2.75 -29.89 -22.36
CA LEU A 360 -3.75 -29.23 -23.22
C LEU A 360 -4.62 -30.22 -23.99
N ARG A 361 -4.03 -31.28 -24.58
CA ARG A 361 -4.80 -32.36 -25.25
C ARG A 361 -5.78 -33.06 -24.31
N GLU A 362 -5.48 -33.04 -23.01
CA GLU A 362 -6.24 -33.69 -21.96
C GLU A 362 -7.23 -32.75 -21.25
N GLY A 363 -7.32 -31.48 -21.67
CA GLY A 363 -8.19 -30.47 -21.06
C GLY A 363 -7.75 -29.99 -19.67
N ARG A 364 -6.46 -30.11 -19.34
CA ARG A 364 -5.86 -29.73 -18.05
C ARG A 364 -5.08 -28.41 -18.17
N ASP A 365 -5.82 -27.35 -18.45
CA ASP A 365 -5.26 -26.04 -18.81
C ASP A 365 -4.37 -25.41 -17.72
N GLU A 366 -4.64 -25.64 -16.43
CA GLU A 366 -3.79 -25.10 -15.35
C GLU A 366 -2.49 -25.90 -15.15
N GLU A 367 -2.50 -27.20 -15.43
CA GLU A 367 -1.29 -28.04 -15.52
C GLU A 367 -0.43 -27.58 -16.70
N ALA A 368 -1.05 -27.35 -17.86
CA ALA A 368 -0.39 -26.81 -19.05
C ALA A 368 0.21 -25.41 -18.81
N ALA A 369 -0.56 -24.50 -18.20
CA ALA A 369 -0.09 -23.16 -17.85
C ALA A 369 1.09 -23.22 -16.86
N ARG A 370 1.03 -24.10 -15.84
CA ARG A 370 2.16 -24.34 -14.92
C ARG A 370 3.41 -24.80 -15.66
N ALA A 371 3.29 -25.75 -16.59
CA ALA A 371 4.41 -26.27 -17.37
C ALA A 371 5.01 -25.18 -18.30
N LEU A 372 4.18 -24.42 -19.01
CA LEU A 372 4.65 -23.29 -19.85
C LEU A 372 5.28 -22.16 -19.02
N ALA A 373 4.76 -21.85 -17.83
CA ALA A 373 5.36 -20.85 -16.96
C ALA A 373 6.70 -21.30 -16.38
N ALA A 374 6.86 -22.60 -16.07
CA ALA A 374 8.15 -23.17 -15.71
C ALA A 374 9.15 -23.13 -16.88
N ALA A 375 8.69 -23.34 -18.12
CA ALA A 375 9.51 -23.17 -19.32
C ALA A 375 9.92 -21.70 -19.53
N CYS A 376 8.99 -20.75 -19.39
CA CYS A 376 9.26 -19.31 -19.45
C CYS A 376 10.23 -18.85 -18.35
N ALA A 377 10.21 -19.48 -17.17
CA ALA A 377 11.14 -19.17 -16.07
C ALA A 377 12.57 -19.68 -16.34
N LEU A 378 12.77 -20.64 -17.23
CA LEU A 378 14.09 -21.11 -17.66
C LEU A 378 14.58 -20.44 -18.96
N ALA A 379 13.69 -19.73 -19.65
CA ALA A 379 13.90 -19.06 -20.93
C ALA A 379 13.08 -17.75 -20.98
N ALA A 380 13.45 -16.79 -20.12
CA ALA A 380 12.73 -15.53 -19.93
C ALA A 380 12.69 -14.66 -21.20
N ASP A 381 13.66 -14.85 -22.10
CA ASP A 381 13.77 -14.20 -23.40
C ASP A 381 12.99 -14.89 -24.53
N ASP A 382 12.25 -15.98 -24.26
CA ASP A 382 11.41 -16.64 -25.27
C ASP A 382 9.99 -16.04 -25.32
N ASP A 383 9.81 -15.10 -26.24
CA ASP A 383 8.50 -14.49 -26.55
C ASP A 383 7.45 -15.50 -27.07
N GLY A 384 7.88 -16.61 -27.68
CA GLY A 384 7.01 -17.66 -28.21
C GLY A 384 6.39 -18.51 -27.10
N LEU A 385 7.18 -18.94 -26.11
CA LEU A 385 6.70 -19.60 -24.90
C LEU A 385 5.75 -18.68 -24.11
N ARG A 386 6.07 -17.38 -24.03
CA ARG A 386 5.23 -16.40 -23.35
C ARG A 386 3.90 -16.14 -24.08
N ALA A 387 3.91 -16.12 -25.41
CA ALA A 387 2.70 -16.05 -26.23
C ALA A 387 1.80 -17.29 -26.02
N ARG A 388 2.39 -18.50 -26.10
CA ARG A 388 1.71 -19.77 -25.82
C ARG A 388 1.09 -19.80 -24.42
N LEU A 389 1.83 -19.39 -23.38
CA LEU A 389 1.33 -19.29 -22.01
C LEU A 389 0.13 -18.33 -21.93
N GLY A 390 0.19 -17.20 -22.64
CA GLY A 390 -0.91 -16.25 -22.71
C GLY A 390 -2.16 -16.81 -23.38
N GLU A 391 -2.02 -17.70 -24.36
CA GLU A 391 -3.12 -18.31 -25.11
C GLU A 391 -3.89 -19.39 -24.33
N VAL A 392 -3.27 -20.05 -23.35
CA VAL A 392 -3.95 -21.02 -22.47
C VAL A 392 -5.03 -20.30 -21.64
N PRO A 393 -6.31 -20.72 -21.68
CA PRO A 393 -7.36 -20.07 -20.92
C PRO A 393 -7.16 -20.26 -19.40
N PRO A 394 -7.45 -19.25 -18.57
CA PRO A 394 -7.51 -19.41 -17.13
C PRO A 394 -8.84 -20.05 -16.69
N LEU A 395 -8.91 -20.50 -15.44
CA LEU A 395 -10.15 -20.97 -14.82
C LEU A 395 -11.16 -19.82 -14.66
N PRO A 396 -12.47 -20.11 -14.72
CA PRO A 396 -13.51 -19.09 -14.61
C PRO A 396 -13.53 -18.41 -13.23
N PRO A 397 -13.89 -17.11 -13.16
CA PRO A 397 -14.17 -16.43 -11.90
C PRO A 397 -15.40 -17.06 -11.22
N ARG A 398 -15.45 -16.98 -9.89
CA ARG A 398 -16.46 -17.68 -9.07
C ARG A 398 -17.43 -16.70 -8.43
N GLU A 399 -18.65 -17.14 -8.13
CA GLU A 399 -19.68 -16.34 -7.44
C GLU A 399 -19.91 -14.95 -8.06
N VAL A 400 -19.97 -14.87 -9.40
CA VAL A 400 -20.26 -13.61 -10.11
C VAL A 400 -21.70 -13.18 -9.80
N ARG A 401 -21.86 -11.95 -9.29
CA ARG A 401 -23.15 -11.36 -8.88
C ARG A 401 -23.22 -9.92 -9.37
N ALA A 402 -24.41 -9.49 -9.80
CA ALA A 402 -24.71 -8.09 -10.03
C ALA A 402 -25.78 -7.62 -9.04
N ARG A 403 -25.68 -6.37 -8.59
CA ARG A 403 -26.70 -5.68 -7.79
C ARG A 403 -26.89 -4.26 -8.34
N VAL A 404 -28.11 -3.74 -8.26
CA VAL A 404 -28.38 -2.35 -8.65
C VAL A 404 -27.95 -1.42 -7.52
N GLU A 405 -27.27 -0.32 -7.84
CA GLU A 405 -26.94 0.74 -6.89
C GLU A 405 -27.11 2.12 -7.55
N GLY A 406 -27.95 2.96 -6.95
CA GLY A 406 -28.34 4.25 -7.54
C GLY A 406 -29.02 4.09 -8.90
N ARG A 407 -28.30 4.41 -9.98
CA ARG A 407 -28.73 4.22 -11.38
C ARG A 407 -27.80 3.29 -12.18
N GLY A 408 -26.88 2.60 -11.54
CA GLY A 408 -25.95 1.66 -12.18
C GLY A 408 -26.10 0.22 -11.67
N ALA A 409 -25.32 -0.69 -12.27
CA ALA A 409 -25.04 -2.00 -11.70
C ALA A 409 -23.65 -2.01 -11.06
N VAL A 410 -23.53 -2.63 -9.89
CA VAL A 410 -22.24 -3.06 -9.32
C VAL A 410 -22.14 -4.56 -9.52
N VAL A 411 -21.15 -5.00 -10.29
CA VAL A 411 -20.85 -6.39 -10.60
C VAL A 411 -19.63 -6.80 -9.80
N VAL A 412 -19.73 -7.86 -9.01
CA VAL A 412 -18.67 -8.38 -8.13
C VAL A 412 -18.51 -9.88 -8.32
N TRP A 413 -17.28 -10.38 -8.16
CA TRP A 413 -16.96 -11.80 -8.24
C TRP A 413 -15.83 -12.15 -7.27
N ARG A 414 -15.66 -13.45 -7.00
CA ARG A 414 -14.40 -13.96 -6.46
C ARG A 414 -13.41 -14.13 -7.63
N PRO A 415 -12.13 -13.78 -7.43
CA PRO A 415 -11.12 -13.91 -8.48
C PRO A 415 -10.98 -15.36 -8.96
N SER A 416 -10.44 -15.52 -10.17
CA SER A 416 -10.07 -16.83 -10.69
C SER A 416 -9.07 -17.53 -9.73
N PRO A 417 -9.22 -18.84 -9.50
CA PRO A 417 -8.24 -19.62 -8.74
C PRO A 417 -6.93 -19.90 -9.52
N SER A 418 -6.82 -19.48 -10.79
CA SER A 418 -5.59 -19.60 -11.58
C SER A 418 -4.44 -18.81 -10.95
N LEU A 419 -3.35 -19.49 -10.63
CA LEU A 419 -2.18 -18.90 -9.97
C LEU A 419 -1.07 -18.47 -10.96
N VAL A 420 -1.29 -18.66 -12.26
CA VAL A 420 -0.24 -18.57 -13.29
C VAL A 420 -0.57 -17.53 -14.35
N GLY A 421 0.38 -16.63 -14.60
CA GLY A 421 0.26 -15.48 -15.50
C GLY A 421 -0.52 -14.32 -14.86
N ARG A 422 -0.48 -13.14 -15.50
CA ARG A 422 -1.31 -12.00 -15.12
C ARG A 422 -2.74 -12.27 -15.58
N ILE A 423 -3.66 -12.33 -14.62
CA ILE A 423 -5.10 -12.51 -14.85
C ILE A 423 -5.80 -11.15 -14.74
N GLY A 424 -6.43 -10.71 -15.83
CA GLY A 424 -7.45 -9.66 -15.83
C GLY A 424 -8.85 -10.25 -15.98
N TYR A 425 -9.87 -9.40 -16.02
CA TYR A 425 -11.26 -9.79 -16.21
C TYR A 425 -11.92 -8.92 -17.28
N ARG A 426 -12.62 -9.58 -18.21
CA ARG A 426 -13.43 -8.96 -19.26
C ARG A 426 -14.91 -9.05 -18.87
N VAL A 427 -15.56 -7.91 -18.72
CA VAL A 427 -16.99 -7.83 -18.35
C VAL A 427 -17.81 -7.55 -19.60
N LEU A 428 -18.63 -8.52 -19.99
CA LEU A 428 -19.59 -8.40 -21.07
C LEU A 428 -21.00 -8.14 -20.52
N ARG A 429 -21.79 -7.34 -21.24
CA ARG A 429 -23.17 -6.99 -20.89
C ARG A 429 -24.13 -7.52 -21.97
N ARG A 430 -25.17 -8.25 -21.54
CA ARG A 430 -26.26 -8.74 -22.39
C ARG A 430 -27.56 -8.04 -21.98
N VAL A 431 -28.14 -7.26 -22.90
CA VAL A 431 -29.29 -6.38 -22.63
C VAL A 431 -30.58 -6.96 -23.22
N GLY A 432 -31.47 -7.47 -22.37
CA GLY A 432 -32.70 -8.14 -22.78
C GLY A 432 -32.48 -9.57 -23.29
N ARG A 433 -33.58 -10.20 -23.76
CA ARG A 433 -33.54 -11.58 -24.29
C ARG A 433 -33.14 -11.58 -25.76
N GLY A 434 -32.09 -12.33 -26.10
CA GLY A 434 -31.64 -12.53 -27.48
C GLY A 434 -30.70 -11.47 -28.04
N ALA A 435 -30.40 -10.39 -27.31
CA ALA A 435 -29.39 -9.42 -27.73
C ALA A 435 -27.98 -10.03 -27.71
N ARG A 436 -27.11 -9.49 -28.57
CA ARG A 436 -25.67 -9.78 -28.54
C ARG A 436 -25.04 -9.21 -27.27
N GLU A 437 -23.96 -9.84 -26.83
CA GLU A 437 -23.12 -9.30 -25.78
C GLU A 437 -22.25 -8.16 -26.31
N ALA A 438 -22.15 -7.10 -25.51
CA ALA A 438 -21.26 -5.97 -25.75
C ALA A 438 -20.22 -5.90 -24.63
N LEU A 439 -19.00 -5.50 -24.94
CA LEU A 439 -17.97 -5.22 -23.94
C LEU A 439 -18.42 -4.02 -23.08
N ALA A 440 -18.53 -4.23 -21.76
CA ALA A 440 -18.79 -3.16 -20.80
C ALA A 440 -17.48 -2.57 -20.27
N GLY A 441 -16.45 -3.42 -20.08
CA GLY A 441 -15.11 -2.98 -19.72
C GLY A 441 -14.16 -4.14 -19.44
N GLU A 442 -12.89 -3.81 -19.19
CA GLU A 442 -11.86 -4.73 -18.72
C GLU A 442 -11.24 -4.16 -17.43
N VAL A 443 -11.00 -5.01 -16.44
CA VAL A 443 -10.46 -4.63 -15.12
C VAL A 443 -9.48 -5.67 -14.58
N SER A 444 -8.53 -5.25 -13.75
CA SER A 444 -7.66 -6.14 -12.96
C SER A 444 -8.22 -6.46 -11.58
N GLY A 445 -9.17 -5.66 -11.09
CA GLY A 445 -9.89 -5.89 -9.83
C GLY A 445 -11.01 -6.92 -9.96
N THR A 446 -11.70 -7.17 -8.84
CA THR A 446 -12.80 -8.16 -8.73
C THR A 446 -14.19 -7.51 -8.64
N GLU A 447 -14.27 -6.25 -9.07
CA GLU A 447 -15.46 -5.41 -9.07
C GLU A 447 -15.47 -4.55 -10.34
N PHE A 448 -16.66 -4.32 -10.90
CA PHE A 448 -16.90 -3.44 -12.03
C PHE A 448 -18.23 -2.70 -11.84
N ILE A 449 -18.25 -1.41 -12.17
CA ILE A 449 -19.44 -0.56 -12.06
C ILE A 449 -19.89 -0.18 -13.46
N ASP A 450 -21.13 -0.55 -13.82
CA ASP A 450 -21.79 -0.12 -15.05
C ASP A 450 -22.73 1.07 -14.74
N PRO A 451 -22.34 2.33 -15.02
CA PRO A 451 -23.23 3.48 -14.86
C PRO A 451 -24.30 3.57 -15.96
N GLY A 452 -24.22 2.74 -17.01
CA GLY A 452 -25.11 2.75 -18.18
C GLY A 452 -26.16 1.65 -18.16
N LEU A 453 -26.61 1.22 -16.97
CA LEU A 453 -27.66 0.20 -16.81
C LEU A 453 -29.02 0.76 -17.30
N PRO A 454 -29.63 0.21 -18.37
CA PRO A 454 -30.91 0.71 -18.88
C PRO A 454 -32.08 0.47 -17.92
N VAL A 455 -32.90 1.51 -17.73
CA VAL A 455 -34.17 1.43 -16.98
C VAL A 455 -35.13 0.45 -17.66
N GLY A 456 -35.89 -0.29 -16.85
CA GLY A 456 -36.95 -1.20 -17.33
C GLY A 456 -36.48 -2.46 -18.05
N THR A 457 -35.20 -2.60 -18.39
CA THR A 457 -34.69 -3.74 -19.18
C THR A 457 -33.95 -4.76 -18.30
N GLU A 458 -34.19 -6.06 -18.52
CA GLU A 458 -33.44 -7.13 -17.85
C GLU A 458 -32.02 -7.19 -18.42
N VAL A 459 -30.99 -7.06 -17.59
CA VAL A 459 -29.58 -7.12 -18.00
C VAL A 459 -28.85 -8.25 -17.27
N ARG A 460 -28.01 -9.00 -17.99
CA ARG A 460 -27.06 -9.95 -17.40
C ARG A 460 -25.65 -9.52 -17.70
N TYR A 461 -24.75 -9.77 -16.75
CA TYR A 461 -23.32 -9.60 -16.93
C TYR A 461 -22.65 -10.97 -17.04
N ALA A 462 -21.67 -11.07 -17.92
CA ALA A 462 -20.86 -12.27 -18.13
C ALA A 462 -19.40 -11.87 -17.95
N VAL A 463 -18.74 -12.41 -16.92
CA VAL A 463 -17.37 -12.05 -16.55
C VAL A 463 -16.44 -13.22 -16.86
N ALA A 464 -15.53 -13.03 -17.81
CA ALA A 464 -14.49 -14.00 -18.13
C ALA A 464 -13.15 -13.54 -17.55
N ALA A 465 -12.36 -14.48 -17.04
CA ALA A 465 -10.95 -14.24 -16.71
C ALA A 465 -10.11 -14.28 -17.99
N VAL A 466 -9.08 -13.43 -18.09
CA VAL A 466 -8.21 -13.32 -19.26
C VAL A 466 -6.74 -13.38 -18.83
N ARG A 467 -5.99 -14.36 -19.36
CA ARG A 467 -4.54 -14.53 -19.12
C ARG A 467 -3.76 -13.75 -20.16
N GLU A 468 -2.86 -12.87 -19.72
CA GLU A 468 -1.95 -12.05 -20.57
C GLU A 468 -2.64 -11.37 -21.77
N GLY A 469 -3.93 -11.02 -21.64
CA GLY A 469 -4.74 -10.38 -22.68
C GLY A 469 -5.24 -11.30 -23.81
N ARG A 470 -4.90 -12.60 -23.83
CA ARG A 470 -5.27 -13.55 -24.91
C ARG A 470 -6.27 -14.62 -24.44
N GLY A 471 -5.78 -15.63 -23.73
CA GLY A 471 -6.55 -16.80 -23.30
C GLY A 471 -7.68 -16.38 -22.38
N THR A 472 -8.92 -16.67 -22.79
CA THR A 472 -10.14 -16.20 -22.13
C THR A 472 -10.91 -17.40 -21.58
N SER A 473 -11.31 -17.34 -20.31
CA SER A 473 -12.08 -18.41 -19.65
C SER A 473 -13.52 -18.46 -20.17
N GLU A 474 -14.21 -19.57 -19.90
CA GLU A 474 -15.67 -19.57 -19.82
C GLU A 474 -16.14 -18.45 -18.86
N PRO A 475 -17.22 -17.71 -19.19
CA PRO A 475 -17.66 -16.60 -18.36
C PRO A 475 -18.56 -17.05 -17.20
N GLY A 476 -18.32 -16.50 -16.01
CA GLY A 476 -19.31 -16.55 -14.93
C GLY A 476 -20.44 -15.55 -15.22
N VAL A 477 -21.67 -16.05 -15.33
CA VAL A 477 -22.85 -15.25 -15.71
C VAL A 477 -23.72 -14.93 -14.50
N THR A 478 -24.19 -13.68 -14.40
CA THR A 478 -25.10 -13.23 -13.33
C THR A 478 -26.55 -13.61 -13.60
N ASP A 479 -27.33 -13.68 -12.53
CA ASP A 479 -28.79 -13.50 -12.61
C ASP A 479 -29.16 -12.17 -13.31
N PRO A 480 -30.38 -12.04 -13.86
CA PRO A 480 -30.82 -10.78 -14.47
C PRO A 480 -31.04 -9.71 -13.40
N VAL A 481 -30.39 -8.55 -13.57
CA VAL A 481 -30.71 -7.32 -12.82
C VAL A 481 -31.62 -6.42 -13.64
N LEU A 482 -32.40 -5.58 -12.97
CA LEU A 482 -33.39 -4.68 -13.56
C LEU A 482 -33.36 -3.35 -12.81
N LEU A 483 -33.05 -2.25 -13.50
CA LEU A 483 -33.20 -0.91 -12.94
C LEU A 483 -34.67 -0.48 -13.01
N ALA A 484 -35.34 -0.44 -11.86
CA ALA A 484 -36.73 0.02 -11.72
C ALA A 484 -36.82 1.16 -10.69
N PRO A 485 -36.53 2.41 -11.08
CA PRO A 485 -36.54 3.56 -10.17
C PRO A 485 -37.90 3.76 -9.47
N GLU A 486 -37.86 4.28 -8.25
CA GLU A 486 -39.05 4.75 -7.55
C GLU A 486 -39.58 6.07 -8.13
N VAL A 487 -40.82 6.42 -7.79
CA VAL A 487 -41.37 7.75 -8.11
C VAL A 487 -40.60 8.85 -7.35
N GLY A 488 -40.35 9.98 -8.02
CA GLY A 488 -39.70 11.15 -7.40
C GLY A 488 -40.69 11.97 -6.56
N ASP A 489 -40.17 12.81 -5.67
CA ASP A 489 -40.91 13.88 -4.99
C ASP A 489 -42.24 13.46 -4.28
N LEU A 490 -42.34 12.21 -3.80
CA LEU A 490 -43.59 11.68 -3.23
C LEU A 490 -44.02 12.44 -1.96
N SER A 491 -45.07 13.24 -2.14
CA SER A 491 -45.83 13.94 -1.11
C SER A 491 -47.21 13.31 -0.94
N VAL A 492 -47.72 13.28 0.30
CA VAL A 492 -49.07 12.82 0.64
C VAL A 492 -49.55 13.67 1.82
N HIS A 493 -50.78 14.18 1.75
CA HIS A 493 -51.36 15.13 2.71
C HIS A 493 -52.73 14.64 3.18
N ALA A 494 -53.00 14.77 4.48
CA ALA A 494 -54.27 14.39 5.10
C ALA A 494 -55.23 15.58 5.23
N GLY A 495 -56.38 15.50 4.57
CA GLY A 495 -57.55 16.34 4.81
C GLY A 495 -58.48 15.73 5.86
N GLU A 496 -59.68 16.31 6.00
CA GLU A 496 -60.67 15.88 6.99
C GLU A 496 -61.34 14.55 6.59
N GLU A 497 -61.79 14.44 5.34
CA GLU A 497 -62.40 13.22 4.76
C GLU A 497 -61.74 12.77 3.44
N GLU A 498 -60.63 13.39 3.02
CA GLU A 498 -59.85 12.94 1.85
C GLU A 498 -58.34 12.94 2.09
N VAL A 499 -57.63 12.00 1.45
CA VAL A 499 -56.17 12.01 1.33
C VAL A 499 -55.81 12.36 -0.10
N THR A 500 -54.81 13.24 -0.28
CA THR A 500 -54.25 13.54 -1.61
C THR A 500 -52.77 13.21 -1.65
N GLY A 501 -52.29 12.69 -2.78
CA GLY A 501 -50.88 12.38 -3.00
C GLY A 501 -50.41 12.84 -4.38
N ALA A 502 -49.15 13.24 -4.50
CA ALA A 502 -48.53 13.70 -5.74
C ALA A 502 -47.04 13.33 -5.79
N TRP A 503 -46.54 13.06 -7.00
CA TRP A 503 -45.16 12.63 -7.25
C TRP A 503 -44.70 13.00 -8.68
N ARG A 504 -43.40 12.82 -8.94
CA ARG A 504 -42.80 12.90 -10.27
C ARG A 504 -42.68 11.49 -10.86
N VAL A 505 -43.32 11.26 -12.00
CA VAL A 505 -43.25 9.99 -12.73
C VAL A 505 -41.87 9.83 -13.41
N PRO A 506 -41.17 8.69 -13.24
CA PRO A 506 -39.97 8.37 -14.02
C PRO A 506 -40.33 8.21 -15.51
N PRO A 507 -39.59 8.80 -16.46
CA PRO A 507 -40.02 8.88 -17.87
C PRO A 507 -40.14 7.53 -18.57
N GLU A 508 -39.51 6.47 -18.05
CA GLU A 508 -39.58 5.11 -18.58
C GLU A 508 -40.69 4.25 -17.91
N ALA A 509 -41.41 4.77 -16.93
CA ALA A 509 -42.50 4.07 -16.26
C ALA A 509 -43.79 4.13 -17.08
N VAL A 510 -44.41 2.97 -17.34
CA VAL A 510 -45.64 2.87 -18.14
C VAL A 510 -46.92 3.18 -17.37
N ARG A 511 -46.86 3.15 -16.03
CA ARG A 511 -47.88 3.67 -15.10
C ARG A 511 -47.32 3.74 -13.69
N VAL A 512 -48.06 4.41 -12.80
CA VAL A 512 -47.88 4.30 -11.35
C VAL A 512 -49.08 3.54 -10.77
N GLU A 513 -48.86 2.71 -9.74
CA GLU A 513 -49.91 2.02 -9.00
C GLU A 513 -49.90 2.45 -7.53
N VAL A 514 -51.09 2.74 -6.99
CA VAL A 514 -51.30 3.15 -5.59
C VAL A 514 -52.14 2.10 -4.88
N VAL A 515 -51.68 1.62 -3.74
CA VAL A 515 -52.40 0.68 -2.87
C VAL A 515 -52.47 1.23 -1.44
N ARG A 516 -53.66 1.18 -0.83
CA ARG A 516 -53.92 1.59 0.55
C ARG A 516 -54.12 0.38 1.46
N GLY A 517 -53.32 0.30 2.52
CA GLY A 517 -53.60 -0.52 3.71
C GLY A 517 -54.24 0.32 4.83
N GLU A 518 -55.08 -0.30 5.65
CA GLU A 518 -55.62 0.28 6.89
C GLU A 518 -54.88 -0.36 8.08
N GLY A 519 -54.42 0.44 9.03
CA GLY A 519 -53.67 0.00 10.22
C GLY A 519 -52.28 -0.62 9.98
N ALA A 520 -51.94 -1.02 8.75
CA ALA A 520 -50.64 -1.59 8.39
C ALA A 520 -50.20 -1.25 6.94
N PRO A 521 -48.88 -1.22 6.65
CA PRO A 521 -48.36 -1.09 5.29
C PRO A 521 -48.83 -2.22 4.35
N PRO A 522 -49.40 -1.91 3.17
CA PRO A 522 -49.82 -2.92 2.21
C PRO A 522 -48.62 -3.69 1.64
N ARG A 523 -48.72 -5.03 1.60
CA ARG A 523 -47.67 -5.94 1.16
C ARG A 523 -48.09 -6.63 -0.14
N GLY A 524 -47.24 -6.57 -1.17
CA GLY A 524 -47.46 -7.27 -2.45
C GLY A 524 -48.73 -6.82 -3.19
N GLY A 525 -49.80 -7.61 -3.05
CA GLY A 525 -51.12 -7.35 -3.61
C GLY A 525 -52.19 -6.94 -2.60
N ASP A 526 -51.89 -6.99 -1.30
CA ASP A 526 -52.85 -6.74 -0.22
C ASP A 526 -53.18 -5.25 -0.09
N GLY A 527 -54.45 -4.93 0.10
CA GLY A 527 -54.96 -3.55 0.27
C GLY A 527 -55.87 -3.10 -0.88
N VAL A 528 -56.46 -1.91 -0.72
CA VAL A 528 -57.40 -1.32 -1.69
C VAL A 528 -56.60 -0.56 -2.75
N ARG A 529 -56.84 -0.84 -4.03
CA ARG A 529 -56.26 -0.03 -5.13
C ARG A 529 -56.94 1.33 -5.17
N VAL A 530 -56.13 2.39 -5.20
CA VAL A 530 -56.61 3.78 -5.25
C VAL A 530 -56.49 4.28 -6.69
N ALA A 531 -57.51 4.98 -7.18
CA ALA A 531 -57.47 5.57 -8.51
C ALA A 531 -56.41 6.68 -8.58
N THR A 532 -55.66 6.71 -9.67
CA THR A 532 -54.60 7.70 -9.95
C THR A 532 -54.71 8.17 -11.39
N ASP A 533 -54.39 9.45 -11.61
CA ASP A 533 -54.23 10.06 -12.94
C ASP A 533 -52.82 9.82 -13.53
N GLY A 534 -51.96 9.12 -12.79
CA GLY A 534 -50.56 8.87 -13.11
C GLY A 534 -49.56 9.78 -12.37
N MET A 535 -49.95 11.02 -12.04
CA MET A 535 -49.13 12.03 -11.36
C MET A 535 -49.50 12.18 -9.87
N GLY A 536 -50.73 11.83 -9.51
CA GLY A 536 -51.24 11.90 -8.15
C GLY A 536 -52.42 10.96 -7.89
N PHE A 537 -52.95 11.01 -6.67
CA PHE A 537 -54.24 10.40 -6.30
C PHE A 537 -55.05 11.32 -5.40
N ARG A 538 -56.37 11.11 -5.39
CA ARG A 538 -57.30 11.60 -4.37
C ARG A 538 -58.14 10.44 -3.88
N ASP A 539 -58.09 10.17 -2.59
CA ASP A 539 -58.82 9.08 -1.95
C ASP A 539 -59.86 9.64 -0.98
N ARG A 540 -61.13 9.29 -1.22
CA ARG A 540 -62.30 9.64 -0.40
C ARG A 540 -62.94 8.42 0.26
N GLY A 541 -62.35 7.24 0.09
CA GLY A 541 -62.78 6.01 0.75
C GLY A 541 -62.12 5.81 2.13
N VAL A 542 -61.71 6.91 2.77
CA VAL A 542 -61.03 6.95 4.07
C VAL A 542 -62.00 7.40 5.16
N ARG A 543 -61.66 7.16 6.43
CA ARG A 543 -62.41 7.63 7.59
C ARG A 543 -61.55 8.57 8.44
N PRO A 544 -62.12 9.62 9.06
CA PRO A 544 -61.45 10.40 10.09
C PRO A 544 -60.90 9.51 11.22
N ASP A 545 -59.78 9.93 11.80
CA ASP A 545 -59.07 9.29 12.92
C ASP A 545 -58.54 7.86 12.66
N VAL A 546 -58.65 7.34 11.43
CA VAL A 546 -58.15 6.01 11.05
C VAL A 546 -56.79 6.09 10.35
N GLU A 547 -55.84 5.24 10.77
CA GLU A 547 -54.50 5.21 10.17
C GLU A 547 -54.47 4.45 8.84
N TYR A 548 -53.96 5.11 7.79
CA TYR A 548 -53.82 4.56 6.46
C TYR A 548 -52.37 4.60 5.96
N TYR A 549 -52.00 3.58 5.19
CA TYR A 549 -50.68 3.44 4.56
C TYR A 549 -50.82 3.33 3.05
N TYR A 550 -50.29 4.32 2.33
CA TYR A 550 -50.28 4.37 0.88
C TYR A 550 -48.92 3.90 0.35
N ARG A 551 -48.92 2.85 -0.47
CA ARG A 551 -47.75 2.39 -1.22
C ARG A 551 -47.87 2.79 -2.68
N VAL A 552 -46.91 3.57 -3.16
CA VAL A 552 -46.89 4.12 -4.53
C VAL A 552 -45.70 3.49 -5.26
N ARG A 553 -45.96 2.71 -6.31
CA ARG A 553 -44.93 2.01 -7.10
C ARG A 553 -44.96 2.43 -8.57
N ALA A 554 -43.80 2.71 -9.14
CA ALA A 554 -43.66 2.88 -10.59
C ALA A 554 -43.65 1.50 -11.25
N VAL A 555 -44.31 1.35 -12.40
CA VAL A 555 -44.38 0.08 -13.13
C VAL A 555 -43.70 0.23 -14.49
N TYR A 556 -42.80 -0.69 -14.79
CA TYR A 556 -41.99 -0.74 -16.02
C TYR A 556 -42.36 -1.98 -16.84
N LEU A 557 -42.27 -1.89 -18.17
CA LEU A 557 -42.31 -3.05 -19.04
C LEU A 557 -40.91 -3.63 -19.21
N THR A 558 -40.75 -4.89 -18.81
CA THR A 558 -39.53 -5.66 -19.11
C THR A 558 -39.41 -5.94 -20.60
N SER A 559 -38.18 -6.18 -21.06
CA SER A 559 -37.86 -6.71 -22.40
C SER A 559 -38.50 -8.07 -22.72
N GLY A 560 -39.12 -8.74 -21.74
CA GLY A 560 -39.95 -9.94 -21.94
C GLY A 560 -41.47 -9.66 -22.00
N GLY A 561 -41.89 -8.40 -22.11
CA GLY A 561 -43.29 -7.98 -22.11
C GLY A 561 -43.99 -8.02 -20.74
N SER A 562 -43.36 -8.58 -19.71
CA SER A 562 -43.92 -8.62 -18.36
C SER A 562 -43.82 -7.27 -17.65
N ALA A 563 -44.85 -6.90 -16.89
CA ALA A 563 -44.82 -5.69 -16.06
C ALA A 563 -44.11 -5.96 -14.72
N ARG A 564 -43.18 -5.10 -14.33
CA ARG A 564 -42.50 -5.13 -13.03
C ARG A 564 -42.66 -3.80 -12.31
N GLY A 565 -43.11 -3.86 -11.07
CA GLY A 565 -43.12 -2.69 -10.18
C GLY A 565 -41.75 -2.46 -9.55
N SER A 566 -41.47 -1.22 -9.19
CA SER A 566 -40.50 -0.86 -8.14
C SER A 566 -40.94 -1.43 -6.78
N GLU A 567 -40.10 -1.35 -5.74
CA GLU A 567 -40.49 -1.83 -4.41
C GLU A 567 -41.66 -1.02 -3.84
N GLY A 568 -41.75 0.26 -4.20
CA GLY A 568 -42.86 1.16 -3.92
C GLY A 568 -42.71 1.87 -2.58
N LEU A 569 -42.60 3.19 -2.64
CA LEU A 569 -42.49 4.05 -1.47
C LEU A 569 -43.78 4.02 -0.64
N VAL A 570 -43.63 3.89 0.69
CA VAL A 570 -44.75 3.87 1.64
C VAL A 570 -44.86 5.20 2.39
N ARG A 571 -46.08 5.74 2.50
CA ARG A 571 -46.43 6.92 3.31
C ARG A 571 -47.58 6.58 4.26
N ARG A 572 -47.49 7.05 5.50
CA ARG A 572 -48.49 6.86 6.58
C ARG A 572 -49.21 8.18 6.83
N VAL A 573 -50.54 8.15 6.90
CA VAL A 573 -51.38 9.33 7.16
C VAL A 573 -52.56 8.97 8.07
N VAL A 574 -53.13 9.97 8.74
CA VAL A 574 -54.36 9.86 9.54
C VAL A 574 -55.26 11.04 9.14
N PRO A 575 -56.34 10.84 8.37
CA PRO A 575 -57.30 11.89 8.03
C PRO A 575 -58.05 12.38 9.26
N GLY A 576 -58.55 13.61 9.23
CA GLY A 576 -59.45 14.12 10.26
C GLY A 576 -59.41 15.64 10.48
N PRO A 577 -60.26 16.15 11.38
CA PRO A 577 -60.30 17.56 11.73
C PRO A 577 -59.01 17.99 12.46
N PRO A 578 -58.61 19.28 12.37
CA PRO A 578 -57.40 19.79 13.01
C PRO A 578 -57.46 19.64 14.54
N PRO A 579 -56.32 19.42 15.21
CA PRO A 579 -56.28 19.42 16.67
C PRO A 579 -56.52 20.84 17.22
N PRO A 580 -57.30 21.01 18.30
CA PRO A 580 -57.53 22.34 18.88
C PRO A 580 -56.26 22.87 19.60
N PRO A 581 -56.08 24.21 19.65
CA PRO A 581 -54.98 24.82 20.39
C PRO A 581 -55.13 24.61 21.90
N VAL A 582 -54.01 24.56 22.62
CA VAL A 582 -53.99 24.71 24.08
C VAL A 582 -54.04 26.19 24.43
N GLU A 583 -55.08 26.64 25.13
CA GLU A 583 -55.27 28.06 25.47
C GLU A 583 -54.78 28.43 26.89
N ASP A 584 -54.70 27.46 27.81
CA ASP A 584 -54.62 27.70 29.24
C ASP A 584 -53.24 27.40 29.87
N LEU A 585 -52.16 27.43 29.08
CA LEU A 585 -50.81 27.11 29.54
C LEU A 585 -50.36 27.99 30.72
N LEU A 586 -49.89 27.34 31.79
CA LEU A 586 -49.26 27.98 32.96
C LEU A 586 -47.88 27.37 33.22
N VAL A 587 -46.93 28.16 33.72
CA VAL A 587 -45.58 27.70 34.10
C VAL A 587 -45.16 28.34 35.43
N VAL A 588 -44.73 27.54 36.40
CA VAL A 588 -44.36 27.97 37.76
C VAL A 588 -43.04 27.33 38.24
N PRO A 589 -42.25 27.96 39.14
CA PRO A 589 -41.04 27.35 39.69
C PRO A 589 -41.34 26.10 40.54
N ASP A 590 -40.43 25.11 40.54
CA ASP A 590 -40.60 23.86 41.30
C ASP A 590 -39.88 23.80 42.67
N GLY A 591 -39.05 24.80 42.99
CA GLY A 591 -38.31 24.92 44.25
C GLY A 591 -36.99 24.10 44.35
N GLU A 592 -36.87 23.04 43.55
CA GLU A 592 -35.64 22.26 43.39
C GLU A 592 -34.65 22.92 42.42
N GLY A 593 -35.14 23.68 41.43
CA GLY A 593 -34.32 24.45 40.49
C GLY A 593 -34.82 24.49 39.04
N GLY A 594 -35.94 23.84 38.75
CA GLY A 594 -36.62 23.90 37.46
C GLY A 594 -37.99 24.57 37.55
N PHE A 595 -38.80 24.32 36.53
CA PHE A 595 -40.17 24.81 36.44
C PHE A 595 -41.12 23.64 36.17
N THR A 596 -42.38 23.77 36.57
CA THR A 596 -43.48 22.88 36.16
C THR A 596 -44.41 23.65 35.25
N ALA A 597 -44.58 23.17 34.02
CA ALA A 597 -45.64 23.62 33.13
C ALA A 597 -46.90 22.77 33.32
N SER A 598 -48.07 23.36 33.13
CA SER A 598 -49.35 22.65 33.14
C SER A 598 -50.38 23.28 32.21
N TRP A 599 -51.28 22.45 31.67
CA TRP A 599 -52.34 22.83 30.73
C TRP A 599 -53.50 21.83 30.81
N THR A 600 -54.67 22.19 30.27
CA THR A 600 -55.78 21.27 30.08
C THR A 600 -55.55 20.46 28.80
N PRO A 601 -55.57 19.11 28.83
CA PRO A 601 -55.38 18.29 27.62
C PRO A 601 -56.44 18.58 26.54
N PRO A 602 -56.03 18.83 25.28
CA PRO A 602 -56.96 19.03 24.17
C PRO A 602 -57.66 17.71 23.80
N ALA A 603 -58.91 17.81 23.33
CA ALA A 603 -59.72 16.64 22.97
C ALA A 603 -59.17 15.80 21.79
N ARG A 604 -58.23 16.35 21.02
CA ARG A 604 -57.56 15.70 19.87
C ARG A 604 -56.10 16.14 19.77
N GLY A 605 -55.22 15.21 19.41
CA GLY A 605 -53.78 15.46 19.22
C GLY A 605 -52.94 15.45 20.51
N ARG A 606 -51.62 15.35 20.34
CA ARG A 606 -50.63 15.35 21.42
C ARG A 606 -50.08 16.76 21.62
N VAL A 607 -50.09 17.24 22.87
CA VAL A 607 -49.41 18.48 23.24
C VAL A 607 -47.90 18.24 23.30
N SER A 608 -47.14 19.19 22.78
CA SER A 608 -45.70 19.32 23.01
C SER A 608 -45.40 20.76 23.43
N LEU A 609 -44.48 20.95 24.36
CA LEU A 609 -44.00 22.28 24.72
C LEU A 609 -42.69 22.58 24.00
N ARG A 610 -42.49 23.85 23.65
CA ARG A 610 -41.25 24.35 23.05
C ARG A 610 -40.76 25.60 23.79
N THR A 611 -39.45 25.79 23.85
CA THR A 611 -38.79 26.89 24.56
C THR A 611 -37.93 27.72 23.61
N ALA A 612 -38.10 29.04 23.64
CA ALA A 612 -37.33 29.98 22.82
C ALA A 612 -36.99 31.25 23.62
N GLY A 613 -35.87 31.90 23.31
CA GLY A 613 -35.53 33.21 23.90
C GLY A 613 -36.39 34.37 23.39
N ALA A 614 -37.12 34.16 22.29
CA ALA A 614 -38.01 35.13 21.66
C ALA A 614 -39.47 34.63 21.67
N ARG A 615 -40.42 35.56 21.55
CA ARG A 615 -41.85 35.25 21.42
C ARG A 615 -42.12 34.47 20.11
N PRO A 616 -43.04 33.50 20.07
CA PRO A 616 -43.47 32.88 18.82
C PRO A 616 -44.04 33.90 17.83
N PRO A 617 -43.76 33.78 16.52
CA PRO A 617 -44.27 34.71 15.50
C PRO A 617 -45.75 34.47 15.16
N TRP A 618 -46.26 33.25 15.39
CA TRP A 618 -47.65 32.88 15.12
C TRP A 618 -48.56 33.16 16.32
N PRO A 619 -49.79 33.67 16.13
CA PRO A 619 -50.79 33.73 17.20
C PRO A 619 -51.34 32.33 17.53
N PRO A 620 -51.90 32.12 18.74
CA PRO A 620 -52.62 30.88 19.08
C PRO A 620 -53.75 30.58 18.07
N GLY A 621 -53.98 29.30 17.81
CA GLY A 621 -54.94 28.81 16.80
C GLY A 621 -54.36 28.70 15.37
N THR A 622 -53.15 29.20 15.11
CA THR A 622 -52.52 29.10 13.78
C THR A 622 -52.15 27.66 13.46
N ARG A 623 -52.57 27.14 12.30
CA ARG A 623 -52.07 25.88 11.73
C ARG A 623 -50.71 26.12 11.08
N VAL A 624 -49.71 25.32 11.41
CA VAL A 624 -48.32 25.47 10.96
C VAL A 624 -47.76 24.09 10.58
N PRO A 625 -46.97 23.93 9.51
CA PRO A 625 -46.31 22.67 9.19
C PRO A 625 -45.41 22.18 10.35
N PRO A 626 -45.43 20.89 10.72
CA PRO A 626 -44.59 20.37 11.82
C PRO A 626 -43.10 20.68 11.68
N ALA A 627 -42.59 20.86 10.45
CA ALA A 627 -41.20 21.25 10.19
C ALA A 627 -40.88 22.71 10.60
N GLU A 628 -41.78 23.66 10.34
CA GLU A 628 -41.62 25.06 10.77
C GLU A 628 -41.72 25.18 12.29
N VAL A 629 -42.65 24.44 12.91
CA VAL A 629 -42.71 24.30 14.37
C VAL A 629 -41.42 23.68 14.91
N ALA A 630 -40.89 22.65 14.26
CA ALA A 630 -39.64 21.98 14.68
C ALA A 630 -38.41 22.90 14.61
N ALA A 631 -38.42 23.92 13.75
CA ALA A 631 -37.38 24.96 13.67
C ALA A 631 -37.51 26.05 14.75
N HIS A 632 -38.68 26.21 15.40
CA HIS A 632 -38.89 27.27 16.39
C HIS A 632 -38.55 26.82 17.82
N GLY A 633 -37.39 27.25 18.32
CA GLY A 633 -36.93 26.94 19.69
C GLY A 633 -36.57 25.47 19.90
N ALA A 634 -36.27 25.08 21.14
CA ALA A 634 -36.01 23.70 21.53
C ALA A 634 -37.30 22.99 21.98
N PRO A 635 -37.48 21.67 21.74
CA PRO A 635 -38.55 20.91 22.35
C PRO A 635 -38.26 20.65 23.84
N VAL A 636 -39.29 20.74 24.69
CA VAL A 636 -39.19 20.29 26.09
C VAL A 636 -39.32 18.77 26.14
N PRO A 637 -38.37 18.03 26.77
CA PRO A 637 -38.54 16.60 26.99
C PRO A 637 -39.68 16.35 27.98
N ALA A 638 -40.64 15.51 27.60
CA ALA A 638 -41.79 15.19 28.43
C ALA A 638 -41.41 14.27 29.61
N VAL A 639 -40.92 14.88 30.70
CA VAL A 639 -40.69 14.19 31.98
C VAL A 639 -41.95 14.32 32.82
N SER A 640 -42.75 13.25 32.83
CA SER A 640 -43.89 13.11 33.76
C SER A 640 -43.39 12.97 35.20
N PRO A 641 -43.99 13.66 36.19
CA PRO A 641 -43.61 13.50 37.58
C PRO A 641 -43.96 12.09 38.09
N PRO A 642 -43.14 11.48 38.97
CA PRO A 642 -43.37 10.13 39.46
C PRO A 642 -44.51 10.09 40.50
N GLY A 643 -45.75 9.94 40.05
CA GLY A 643 -46.89 9.72 40.96
C GLY A 643 -48.30 10.08 40.44
N SER A 644 -48.78 9.38 39.41
CA SER A 644 -50.23 9.19 39.16
C SER A 644 -50.48 7.78 38.61
N PRO A 645 -51.55 7.08 39.02
CA PRO A 645 -51.86 5.73 38.55
C PRO A 645 -52.57 5.74 37.18
N VAL A 646 -52.12 4.91 36.25
CA VAL A 646 -52.82 4.69 34.97
C VAL A 646 -53.99 3.70 35.20
N PRO A 647 -55.23 4.02 34.79
CA PRO A 647 -56.37 3.12 34.96
C PRO A 647 -56.27 1.91 34.03
N SER A 648 -56.29 0.70 34.60
CA SER A 648 -56.22 -0.55 33.86
C SER A 648 -57.58 -0.96 33.27
N GLY A 649 -57.83 -0.57 32.01
CA GLY A 649 -58.95 -1.10 31.21
C GLY A 649 -58.67 -2.55 30.74
N PRO A 650 -59.63 -3.48 30.79
CA PRO A 650 -59.37 -4.89 30.51
C PRO A 650 -59.60 -5.29 29.05
N TYR A 651 -58.65 -6.03 28.47
CA TYR A 651 -58.95 -7.21 27.64
C TYR A 651 -57.71 -8.10 27.56
N GLY A 652 -57.79 -9.30 28.15
CA GLY A 652 -56.70 -10.29 28.10
C GLY A 652 -56.84 -11.22 26.90
N GLY A 653 -55.80 -11.29 26.06
CA GLY A 653 -55.69 -12.25 24.97
C GLY A 653 -54.23 -12.69 24.79
N ARG A 654 -53.96 -14.00 24.91
CA ARG A 654 -52.61 -14.56 24.72
C ARG A 654 -52.16 -14.42 23.26
N PRO A 655 -50.94 -13.95 22.97
CA PRO A 655 -50.24 -14.37 21.76
C PRO A 655 -49.83 -15.85 21.89
N ALA A 656 -49.91 -16.58 20.78
CA ALA A 656 -49.34 -17.93 20.65
C ALA A 656 -47.95 -17.86 19.97
N ASP A 657 -47.19 -18.96 20.03
CA ASP A 657 -45.78 -18.99 19.68
C ASP A 657 -45.45 -18.64 18.22
N ALA A 658 -44.36 -17.90 18.04
CA ALA A 658 -43.61 -17.80 16.79
C ALA A 658 -42.10 -17.88 17.11
N PRO A 659 -41.32 -18.75 16.42
CA PRO A 659 -39.92 -18.98 16.75
C PRO A 659 -39.01 -17.79 16.37
N PRO A 660 -37.85 -17.61 17.03
CA PRO A 660 -37.04 -16.41 16.91
C PRO A 660 -36.20 -16.38 15.62
N VAL A 661 -36.18 -15.21 14.97
CA VAL A 661 -35.15 -14.82 14.01
C VAL A 661 -34.29 -13.71 14.62
N SER A 662 -33.05 -14.04 14.99
CA SER A 662 -32.14 -13.11 15.66
C SER A 662 -31.63 -12.02 14.70
N ALA A 663 -32.03 -10.78 14.94
CA ALA A 663 -31.39 -9.62 14.35
C ALA A 663 -30.19 -9.19 15.23
N THR A 664 -28.97 -9.26 14.68
CA THR A 664 -27.76 -8.78 15.36
C THR A 664 -27.34 -7.43 14.79
N VAL A 665 -27.60 -6.36 15.53
CA VAL A 665 -27.12 -5.00 15.19
C VAL A 665 -25.65 -4.84 15.59
N THR A 666 -24.88 -4.12 14.78
CA THR A 666 -23.46 -3.86 15.00
C THR A 666 -23.20 -2.80 16.07
N GLY A 667 -22.15 -3.01 16.89
CA GLY A 667 -21.60 -2.04 17.84
C GLY A 667 -20.14 -2.36 18.12
N ALA A 668 -19.24 -1.38 18.00
CA ALA A 668 -17.80 -1.63 17.83
C ALA A 668 -16.90 -1.00 18.91
N LYS A 669 -15.91 -1.76 19.40
CA LYS A 669 -14.56 -1.33 19.89
C LYS A 669 -13.77 -2.53 20.46
N PRO A 670 -12.44 -2.42 20.68
CA PRO A 670 -11.37 -2.05 19.76
C PRO A 670 -10.35 -3.20 19.58
N ALA A 671 -9.29 -3.00 18.78
CA ALA A 671 -8.09 -3.87 18.78
C ALA A 671 -7.22 -3.64 20.03
N PRO A 672 -6.21 -4.51 20.28
CA PRO A 672 -4.86 -4.11 19.84
C PRO A 672 -3.95 -5.25 19.32
N ALA A 673 -2.93 -4.81 18.56
CA ALA A 673 -1.56 -5.33 18.40
C ALA A 673 -1.28 -6.87 18.34
N GLY A 674 -0.49 -7.27 17.32
CA GLY A 674 0.08 -8.60 17.21
C GLY A 674 1.61 -8.63 17.19
N ALA A 675 2.16 -9.75 17.65
CA ALA A 675 3.49 -10.32 17.40
C ALA A 675 3.33 -11.84 17.61
N GLY A 676 4.03 -12.77 16.98
CA GLY A 676 5.27 -12.70 16.18
C GLY A 676 6.22 -13.78 16.73
N GLY A 677 6.45 -14.88 16.01
CA GLY A 677 7.24 -16.00 16.56
C GLY A 677 7.16 -17.33 15.79
N THR A 678 8.13 -17.51 14.91
CA THR A 678 8.75 -18.76 14.41
C THR A 678 8.50 -20.12 15.10
N ALA A 679 8.11 -21.11 14.27
CA ALA A 679 8.77 -22.41 14.02
C ALA A 679 8.99 -23.50 15.12
N GLY A 680 8.76 -24.76 14.70
CA GLY A 680 9.14 -26.02 15.39
C GLY A 680 7.96 -26.80 15.99
N GLY A 681 7.81 -28.12 15.86
CA GLY A 681 8.53 -29.09 15.00
C GLY A 681 8.44 -30.55 15.54
N THR A 682 8.23 -31.56 14.67
CA THR A 682 8.12 -33.03 14.97
C THR A 682 6.88 -33.41 15.83
N ALA A 683 6.32 -34.63 15.87
CA ALA A 683 6.27 -35.86 15.03
C ALA A 683 5.07 -36.73 15.55
N GLY A 684 4.60 -37.84 14.96
CA GLY A 684 4.92 -38.56 13.70
C GLY A 684 4.48 -40.04 13.78
N ALA A 685 4.18 -40.69 12.65
CA ALA A 685 3.67 -42.08 12.51
C ALA A 685 2.25 -42.32 13.10
N VAL A 686 1.51 -43.41 12.82
CA VAL A 686 1.80 -44.70 12.14
C VAL A 686 0.72 -45.03 11.09
N GLU A 687 1.10 -45.75 10.03
CA GLU A 687 0.22 -46.36 9.02
C GLU A 687 0.21 -47.90 9.18
N ALA A 688 -0.97 -48.54 9.28
CA ALA A 688 -1.14 -49.99 9.12
C ALA A 688 -2.62 -50.40 8.92
N ALA A 689 -2.85 -51.33 7.99
CA ALA A 689 -4.10 -52.09 7.78
C ALA A 689 -3.92 -53.54 8.34
N PRO A 690 -4.83 -54.56 8.18
CA PRO A 690 -6.01 -54.66 7.31
C PRO A 690 -7.26 -55.36 7.94
N ALA A 691 -8.15 -55.89 7.08
CA ALA A 691 -9.46 -56.54 7.35
C ALA A 691 -9.31 -58.04 7.83
N PRO A 692 -10.33 -58.97 7.85
CA PRO A 692 -11.55 -59.08 7.01
C PRO A 692 -12.88 -59.69 7.60
N GLY A 693 -13.98 -59.54 6.84
CA GLY A 693 -15.09 -60.53 6.73
C GLY A 693 -16.30 -60.40 7.68
N ALA A 694 -17.44 -61.10 7.47
CA ALA A 694 -17.97 -61.75 6.26
C ALA A 694 -19.46 -62.23 6.41
N ARG A 695 -20.21 -62.29 5.29
CA ARG A 695 -21.44 -63.10 5.00
C ARG A 695 -22.81 -62.83 5.67
N GLY A 696 -23.82 -62.62 4.80
CA GLY A 696 -25.15 -63.27 4.86
C GLY A 696 -26.36 -62.46 5.37
N ALA A 697 -27.62 -62.75 5.01
CA ALA A 697 -28.18 -63.51 3.87
C ALA A 697 -29.72 -63.31 3.81
N ASP A 698 -30.31 -63.27 2.60
CA ASP A 698 -31.75 -63.48 2.22
C ASP A 698 -32.86 -62.67 2.95
N GLY A 699 -34.04 -62.36 2.40
CA GLY A 699 -34.70 -62.52 1.09
C GLY A 699 -36.09 -61.78 1.13
N ALA A 700 -36.99 -61.77 0.14
CA ALA A 700 -36.98 -62.34 -1.21
C ALA A 700 -38.10 -61.70 -2.11
N SER A 701 -38.02 -61.97 -3.43
CA SER A 701 -39.10 -62.06 -4.42
C SER A 701 -40.09 -60.90 -4.71
N ARG A 702 -40.13 -60.50 -5.99
CA ARG A 702 -41.31 -60.75 -6.87
C ARG A 702 -40.94 -60.64 -8.35
N ASP A 703 -41.27 -61.68 -9.12
CA ASP A 703 -41.08 -61.77 -10.57
C ASP A 703 -42.30 -61.31 -11.37
N GLY A 704 -42.08 -61.04 -12.66
CA GLY A 704 -43.10 -60.97 -13.71
C GLY A 704 -42.45 -61.27 -15.06
N ALA A 705 -42.98 -62.20 -15.85
CA ALA A 705 -42.29 -62.79 -17.00
C ALA A 705 -43.17 -62.99 -18.24
N ALA A 706 -42.56 -62.81 -19.42
CA ALA A 706 -42.91 -63.36 -20.74
C ALA A 706 -41.71 -63.01 -21.67
N GLU A 707 -40.88 -63.95 -22.12
CA GLU A 707 -41.08 -64.99 -23.15
C GLU A 707 -40.91 -64.52 -24.61
N GLY A 708 -40.21 -65.33 -25.41
CA GLY A 708 -39.84 -65.08 -26.81
C GLY A 708 -38.44 -65.61 -27.12
N ALA A 709 -38.33 -66.74 -27.83
CA ALA A 709 -37.08 -67.50 -27.96
C ALA A 709 -36.93 -68.22 -29.32
N LEU A 710 -35.80 -68.92 -29.47
CA LEU A 710 -35.41 -69.86 -30.55
C LEU A 710 -34.82 -69.25 -31.83
N GLY A 711 -33.84 -69.97 -32.42
CA GLY A 711 -33.21 -69.63 -33.69
C GLY A 711 -31.70 -69.89 -33.72
N ALA A 712 -31.28 -71.16 -33.71
CA ALA A 712 -29.89 -71.55 -33.94
C ALA A 712 -29.79 -72.47 -35.15
N ASP A 713 -28.82 -72.21 -36.03
CA ASP A 713 -28.09 -73.25 -36.75
C ASP A 713 -26.83 -72.66 -37.43
N GLY A 714 -25.87 -73.52 -37.78
CA GLY A 714 -24.66 -73.13 -38.50
C GLY A 714 -24.08 -74.28 -39.32
N THR A 715 -23.53 -74.00 -40.50
CA THR A 715 -22.96 -75.07 -41.35
C THR A 715 -21.93 -74.57 -42.38
N ALA A 716 -20.95 -75.45 -42.63
CA ALA A 716 -20.11 -75.54 -43.83
C ALA A 716 -19.11 -74.40 -44.15
N ALA A 717 -18.13 -74.76 -45.00
CA ALA A 717 -17.01 -73.93 -45.45
C ALA A 717 -16.50 -74.44 -46.82
N VAL A 718 -15.30 -74.02 -47.22
CA VAL A 718 -14.54 -74.49 -48.42
C VAL A 718 -15.14 -73.97 -49.78
N PRO A 719 -14.44 -73.98 -50.95
CA PRO A 719 -13.66 -72.78 -51.33
C PRO A 719 -13.67 -72.32 -52.83
N ALA A 720 -13.00 -71.18 -53.06
CA ALA A 720 -12.07 -70.88 -54.19
C ALA A 720 -12.53 -70.47 -55.62
N ARG A 721 -11.68 -69.61 -56.22
CA ARG A 721 -11.30 -69.44 -57.65
C ARG A 721 -12.23 -68.78 -58.70
N ASN A 722 -11.93 -67.49 -58.99
CA ASN A 722 -11.21 -66.99 -60.19
C ASN A 722 -11.88 -66.96 -61.60
N ARG A 723 -11.50 -65.92 -62.41
CA ARG A 723 -11.62 -65.76 -63.89
C ARG A 723 -13.01 -65.50 -64.54
N ASN A 724 -13.11 -65.00 -65.79
CA ASN A 724 -12.37 -63.93 -66.53
C ASN A 724 -13.01 -63.68 -67.92
N GLY A 725 -12.81 -62.47 -68.46
CA GLY A 725 -12.75 -62.15 -69.91
C GLY A 725 -12.05 -60.78 -70.08
N ALA A 726 -10.95 -60.54 -70.78
CA ALA A 726 -10.21 -61.18 -71.89
C ALA A 726 -10.74 -60.87 -73.32
N PRO A 727 -9.88 -60.74 -74.36
CA PRO A 727 -8.43 -60.37 -74.38
C PRO A 727 -8.01 -59.38 -75.51
N GLY A 728 -6.75 -58.91 -75.54
CA GLY A 728 -6.15 -58.32 -76.76
C GLY A 728 -4.79 -57.60 -76.62
N THR A 729 -3.69 -58.26 -77.05
CA THR A 729 -2.37 -57.71 -77.50
C THR A 729 -1.54 -56.78 -76.57
N ALA A 730 -0.20 -56.61 -76.67
CA ALA A 730 0.92 -57.46 -77.13
C ALA A 730 2.30 -56.93 -76.61
N ARG A 731 3.40 -57.63 -76.96
CA ARG A 731 4.87 -57.35 -76.82
C ARG A 731 5.34 -55.92 -77.20
N ALA A 732 6.56 -55.41 -76.90
CA ALA A 732 7.73 -55.81 -76.06
C ALA A 732 8.84 -54.70 -76.07
N GLY A 733 9.96 -54.90 -75.36
CA GLY A 733 11.26 -54.19 -75.57
C GLY A 733 11.72 -53.26 -74.43
N GLY A 734 13.01 -52.89 -74.29
CA GLY A 734 14.19 -53.38 -75.04
C GLY A 734 15.42 -52.43 -75.05
N LYS A 735 16.29 -52.51 -74.02
CA LYS A 735 17.74 -52.14 -73.89
C LYS A 735 18.48 -51.22 -74.92
N ASP A 736 19.35 -50.37 -74.37
CA ASP A 736 20.63 -49.79 -74.89
C ASP A 736 20.69 -48.54 -75.84
N ARG A 737 21.49 -47.55 -75.38
CA ARG A 737 22.46 -46.66 -76.08
C ARG A 737 22.08 -45.59 -77.14
N ALA A 738 22.27 -44.32 -76.70
CA ALA A 738 23.28 -43.33 -77.16
C ALA A 738 23.12 -42.49 -78.46
N ASP A 739 23.85 -41.35 -78.43
CA ASP A 739 24.13 -40.31 -79.45
C ASP A 739 22.95 -39.46 -80.01
N GLY A 740 23.05 -38.12 -80.14
CA GLY A 740 24.08 -37.19 -79.64
C GLY A 740 23.96 -35.71 -80.11
N ILE A 741 24.59 -34.79 -79.35
CA ILE A 741 25.14 -33.45 -79.70
C ILE A 741 24.18 -32.28 -80.08
N GLY A 742 24.49 -31.07 -79.56
CA GLY A 742 23.85 -29.77 -79.87
C GLY A 742 23.60 -28.88 -78.62
N ASP A 743 24.62 -28.35 -77.92
CA ASP A 743 25.32 -27.05 -78.14
C ASP A 743 24.40 -25.79 -78.10
N VAL A 744 24.67 -24.69 -77.36
CA VAL A 744 25.88 -24.14 -76.70
C VAL A 744 25.59 -23.48 -75.31
N PHE A 745 26.62 -23.31 -74.48
CA PHE A 745 26.72 -22.59 -73.17
C PHE A 745 26.69 -21.02 -73.28
N PRO A 746 26.89 -20.21 -72.21
CA PRO A 746 26.20 -20.07 -70.90
C PRO A 746 25.76 -18.57 -70.69
N PRO A 747 25.63 -17.93 -69.48
CA PRO A 747 26.71 -17.71 -68.49
C PRO A 747 26.27 -17.64 -67.00
N SER A 748 27.23 -17.29 -66.14
CA SER A 748 27.05 -16.81 -64.76
C SER A 748 27.03 -15.27 -64.69
N GLY A 749 26.60 -14.71 -63.56
CA GLY A 749 27.16 -13.43 -63.06
C GLY A 749 26.21 -12.27 -62.75
N SER A 750 26.56 -11.55 -61.68
CA SER A 750 26.33 -10.11 -61.37
C SER A 750 24.90 -9.51 -61.43
N ALA A 751 24.56 -8.78 -60.38
CA ALA A 751 23.46 -7.82 -60.38
C ALA A 751 23.81 -6.53 -61.17
N GLY A 752 22.78 -5.87 -61.71
CA GLY A 752 22.83 -4.54 -62.34
C GLY A 752 21.51 -3.80 -62.10
N ALA A 753 21.46 -2.48 -62.30
CA ALA A 753 20.36 -1.62 -61.83
C ALA A 753 19.80 -0.66 -62.90
N LEU A 754 18.46 -0.48 -62.90
CA LEU A 754 17.66 0.54 -63.63
C LEU A 754 17.74 0.46 -65.18
N PRO A 755 16.92 1.22 -65.98
CA PRO A 755 15.61 1.89 -65.75
C PRO A 755 14.46 1.15 -66.51
N GLY A 756 13.24 1.64 -66.82
CA GLY A 756 12.43 2.84 -66.49
C GLY A 756 11.19 2.99 -67.42
N GLU A 757 10.18 3.79 -67.02
CA GLU A 757 8.89 4.06 -67.74
C GLU A 757 7.99 2.81 -68.00
N GLY A 758 6.74 2.86 -68.48
CA GLY A 758 5.75 3.92 -68.85
C GLY A 758 4.43 3.25 -69.33
N ALA A 759 3.30 3.88 -69.70
CA ALA A 759 2.81 5.27 -69.65
C ALA A 759 1.26 5.28 -69.94
N ALA A 760 0.63 6.47 -70.07
CA ALA A 760 -0.76 6.76 -70.55
C ALA A 760 -1.98 6.41 -69.64
N GLU A 761 -3.14 7.10 -69.62
CA GLU A 761 -3.63 8.50 -69.87
C GLU A 761 -5.17 8.43 -70.17
N PRO A 762 -5.99 9.50 -70.09
CA PRO A 762 -5.91 10.81 -69.40
C PRO A 762 -7.05 10.95 -68.33
N GLY A 763 -7.37 12.09 -67.67
CA GLY A 763 -6.69 13.39 -67.53
C GLY A 763 -7.61 14.64 -67.56
N GLY A 764 -8.29 15.01 -66.46
CA GLY A 764 -8.89 16.36 -66.27
C GLY A 764 -9.89 16.52 -65.10
N ALA A 765 -9.97 17.66 -64.38
CA ALA A 765 -9.13 18.86 -64.23
C ALA A 765 -9.62 19.64 -62.97
N HIS A 766 -8.96 20.64 -62.34
CA HIS A 766 -7.69 21.38 -62.53
C HIS A 766 -6.83 21.23 -61.22
N GLY A 767 -5.91 22.06 -60.70
CA GLY A 767 -5.35 23.40 -61.00
C GLY A 767 -5.86 24.52 -60.06
N ALA A 768 -5.07 25.52 -59.60
CA ALA A 768 -3.62 25.78 -59.74
C ALA A 768 -3.10 26.89 -58.77
N ARG A 769 -1.76 27.07 -58.68
CA ARG A 769 -0.95 28.07 -57.91
C ARG A 769 -0.77 27.81 -56.38
N GLY A 770 0.41 28.01 -55.77
CA GLY A 770 1.75 28.24 -56.34
C GLY A 770 2.90 28.58 -55.35
N THR A 771 4.09 28.02 -55.62
CA THR A 771 5.47 28.60 -55.48
C THR A 771 6.09 29.04 -54.12
N CYS A 772 7.22 28.36 -53.78
CA CYS A 772 8.58 28.90 -53.53
C CYS A 772 9.12 29.32 -52.13
N ALA A 773 10.33 28.77 -51.87
CA ALA A 773 11.55 29.40 -51.33
C ALA A 773 11.78 29.53 -49.80
N ALA A 774 13.06 29.71 -49.46
CA ALA A 774 13.67 29.60 -48.12
C ALA A 774 14.17 30.95 -47.57
N ASP A 775 14.78 30.94 -46.38
CA ASP A 775 16.10 31.55 -46.04
C ASP A 775 16.18 32.24 -44.64
N ARG A 776 17.38 32.20 -44.02
CA ARG A 776 17.90 33.05 -42.91
C ARG A 776 17.11 33.14 -41.57
N ALA A 777 17.55 33.92 -40.56
CA ALA A 777 18.84 33.94 -39.83
C ALA A 777 18.83 34.99 -38.69
N GLU A 778 19.65 34.75 -37.65
CA GLU A 778 20.38 35.68 -36.76
C GLU A 778 19.77 36.94 -36.08
N ASN A 779 20.33 37.21 -34.89
CA ASN A 779 20.52 38.48 -34.17
C ASN A 779 19.55 38.94 -33.05
N ALA A 780 20.18 39.56 -32.04
CA ALA A 780 19.62 40.21 -30.85
C ALA A 780 19.64 41.77 -31.07
N PRO A 781 19.78 42.72 -30.09
CA PRO A 781 20.18 42.65 -28.68
C PRO A 781 19.41 43.54 -27.65
N GLY A 782 19.77 43.40 -26.36
CA GLY A 782 19.59 44.42 -25.30
C GLY A 782 18.20 44.49 -24.63
N GLY A 783 18.08 44.94 -23.37
CA GLY A 783 19.14 45.27 -22.39
C GLY A 783 18.60 45.93 -21.10
N ASP A 784 19.48 46.01 -20.10
CA ASP A 784 19.45 46.93 -18.93
C ASP A 784 18.37 46.84 -17.81
N ARG A 785 18.90 46.71 -16.57
CA ARG A 785 18.36 47.17 -15.26
C ARG A 785 17.13 46.39 -14.70
N ASN A 786 17.00 46.12 -13.39
CA ASN A 786 17.87 46.45 -12.24
C ASN A 786 17.74 45.41 -11.11
N THR A 787 18.81 45.23 -10.33
CA THR A 787 18.82 44.73 -8.93
C THR A 787 19.36 45.88 -8.03
N PRO A 788 19.59 45.75 -6.70
CA PRO A 788 19.31 44.67 -5.73
C PRO A 788 18.58 45.21 -4.45
N THR A 789 18.74 44.52 -3.31
CA THR A 789 18.38 44.92 -1.91
C THR A 789 16.88 44.99 -1.54
N GLY A 790 16.49 44.77 -0.28
CA GLY A 790 17.28 44.35 0.89
C GLY A 790 16.46 44.02 2.14
N GLN A 791 17.07 43.19 2.99
CA GLN A 791 17.01 43.04 4.46
C GLN A 791 15.93 43.69 5.37
N ASP A 792 15.62 42.91 6.41
CA ASP A 792 15.39 43.25 7.84
C ASP A 792 14.01 43.66 8.43
N GLU A 793 13.72 42.93 9.52
CA GLU A 793 13.06 43.27 10.80
C GLU A 793 11.69 44.00 10.92
N ARG A 794 10.71 43.22 11.41
CA ARG A 794 9.92 43.41 12.66
C ARG A 794 9.06 44.67 12.94
N THR A 795 7.83 44.34 13.37
CA THR A 795 7.02 44.93 14.47
C THR A 795 6.27 46.27 14.34
N ASP A 796 4.94 46.13 14.49
CA ASP A 796 3.99 46.94 15.28
C ASP A 796 3.53 48.37 14.90
N ARG A 797 2.21 48.53 15.10
CA ARG A 797 1.43 49.72 15.51
C ARG A 797 1.20 50.92 14.55
N ALA A 798 -0.09 51.10 14.27
CA ALA A 798 -0.79 52.39 14.05
C ALA A 798 -0.87 53.21 15.38
N PRO A 799 -1.42 54.47 15.49
CA PRO A 799 -2.51 55.06 14.67
C PRO A 799 -2.50 56.60 14.46
N ARG A 800 -3.65 57.15 13.99
CA ARG A 800 -4.14 58.56 14.03
C ARG A 800 -3.64 59.54 12.96
N GLU A 801 -4.38 60.59 12.55
CA GLU A 801 -5.84 60.94 12.58
C GLU A 801 -6.05 62.16 11.64
N ASP A 802 -7.18 62.28 10.90
CA ASP A 802 -7.91 63.56 10.73
C ASP A 802 -9.34 63.39 10.12
N ARG A 803 -10.09 64.49 9.92
CA ARG A 803 -11.57 64.56 9.85
C ARG A 803 -12.25 64.77 8.49
N ALA A 804 -13.46 64.17 8.40
CA ALA A 804 -14.79 64.62 7.88
C ALA A 804 -14.97 66.05 7.29
N PRO A 805 -16.02 66.36 6.45
CA PRO A 805 -17.41 65.80 6.52
C PRO A 805 -18.18 65.61 5.17
N ALA A 806 -19.50 65.33 5.28
CA ALA A 806 -20.55 65.31 4.23
C ALA A 806 -21.36 66.66 4.23
N PRO A 807 -22.54 66.90 3.55
CA PRO A 807 -23.59 65.96 3.10
C PRO A 807 -24.39 66.26 1.79
N ASP A 808 -25.37 65.38 1.51
CA ASP A 808 -26.71 65.60 0.90
C ASP A 808 -26.94 65.82 -0.63
N GLU A 809 -28.24 65.77 -0.97
CA GLU A 809 -28.98 66.09 -2.22
C GLU A 809 -29.27 64.99 -3.28
N THR A 810 -30.27 65.29 -4.11
CA THR A 810 -31.12 64.37 -4.90
C THR A 810 -30.76 64.28 -6.39
N PRO A 811 -31.34 63.31 -7.14
CA PRO A 811 -31.47 63.42 -8.59
C PRO A 811 -32.93 63.42 -9.08
N GLY A 812 -33.25 64.32 -10.02
CA GLY A 812 -34.56 64.42 -10.68
C GLY A 812 -34.48 64.56 -12.21
N THR A 813 -35.14 63.63 -12.91
CA THR A 813 -35.85 63.78 -14.20
C THR A 813 -35.26 64.54 -15.39
N ASN A 814 -35.11 63.82 -16.52
CA ASN A 814 -35.66 64.11 -17.85
C ASN A 814 -35.75 62.76 -18.60
N GLY A 815 -36.70 62.42 -19.50
CA GLY A 815 -37.77 63.17 -20.20
C GLY A 815 -37.62 63.00 -21.73
N ALA A 816 -38.64 62.90 -22.60
CA ALA A 816 -40.11 62.69 -22.51
C ALA A 816 -40.63 62.30 -23.94
N ALA A 817 -41.87 61.93 -24.26
CA ALA A 817 -43.12 61.71 -23.50
C ALA A 817 -43.66 60.26 -23.71
N SER A 818 -44.72 59.87 -24.46
CA SER A 818 -45.84 60.50 -25.20
C SER A 818 -46.82 59.38 -25.68
N SER A 819 -48.07 59.54 -26.15
CA SER A 819 -49.30 60.27 -25.77
C SER A 819 -50.47 59.66 -26.58
N GLY A 820 -51.77 59.67 -26.25
CA GLY A 820 -52.49 60.03 -25.03
C GLY A 820 -53.30 58.82 -24.49
N GLU A 821 -54.62 58.85 -24.30
CA GLU A 821 -55.61 59.95 -24.39
C GLU A 821 -56.83 59.65 -23.48
N THR A 822 -57.17 60.56 -22.53
CA THR A 822 -58.50 60.90 -21.92
C THR A 822 -59.54 59.81 -21.48
N GLN A 823 -60.38 59.94 -20.44
CA GLN A 823 -60.71 61.04 -19.49
C GLN A 823 -61.57 60.56 -18.27
N ARG A 824 -61.63 61.38 -17.19
CA ARG A 824 -62.73 61.54 -16.16
C ARG A 824 -62.99 60.40 -15.13
N THR A 825 -63.48 60.61 -13.88
CA THR A 825 -63.53 61.77 -12.93
C THR A 825 -64.02 61.30 -11.52
N ARG A 826 -63.60 61.98 -10.43
CA ARG A 826 -64.32 62.14 -9.12
C ARG A 826 -64.55 60.89 -8.23
N GLU A 827 -65.02 60.97 -6.98
CA GLU A 827 -64.74 61.75 -5.73
C GLU A 827 -65.44 60.98 -4.55
N ALA A 828 -65.22 61.34 -3.28
CA ALA A 828 -65.75 60.63 -2.07
C ALA A 828 -67.20 61.11 -1.66
N PRO A 829 -67.80 60.99 -0.42
CA PRO A 829 -67.28 60.63 0.94
C PRO A 829 -68.29 59.97 1.98
N ARG A 830 -67.98 60.07 3.30
CA ARG A 830 -68.88 60.15 4.52
C ARG A 830 -69.42 58.84 5.20
N ALA A 831 -69.71 58.78 6.52
CA ALA A 831 -69.42 59.68 7.68
C ALA A 831 -69.61 59.07 9.10
N ASP A 832 -68.89 59.65 10.09
CA ASP A 832 -69.21 60.00 11.50
C ASP A 832 -69.37 59.05 12.72
N ARG A 833 -69.37 59.72 13.89
CA ARG A 833 -69.19 59.35 15.33
C ARG A 833 -70.54 59.35 16.15
N PRO A 834 -70.58 59.33 17.52
CA PRO A 834 -69.92 58.50 18.56
C PRO A 834 -70.88 58.02 19.72
N GLY A 835 -70.37 57.31 20.76
CA GLY A 835 -70.67 57.70 22.16
C GLY A 835 -71.08 56.68 23.27
N ARG A 836 -70.31 56.71 24.38
CA ARG A 836 -70.70 56.65 25.84
C ARG A 836 -71.39 55.41 26.47
N ALA A 837 -71.01 55.09 27.72
CA ALA A 837 -71.66 54.14 28.66
C ALA A 837 -72.60 54.87 29.67
N PRO A 838 -73.58 54.21 30.35
CA PRO A 838 -73.38 53.28 31.50
C PRO A 838 -74.32 52.03 31.45
N GLY A 839 -74.48 51.14 32.44
CA GLY A 839 -73.82 50.91 33.74
C GLY A 839 -74.73 51.03 34.98
N GLY A 840 -74.96 49.94 35.75
CA GLY A 840 -75.73 49.95 37.02
C GLY A 840 -76.13 48.56 37.59
N ALA A 841 -76.44 48.48 38.88
CA ALA A 841 -76.95 47.34 39.69
C ALA A 841 -77.77 47.92 40.89
N PRO A 842 -78.26 47.21 41.94
CA PRO A 842 -78.31 45.76 42.26
C PRO A 842 -79.72 45.33 42.79
N ALA A 843 -79.79 44.35 43.72
CA ALA A 843 -80.79 44.13 44.82
C ALA A 843 -81.41 42.71 44.92
N SER A 844 -82.11 42.43 46.03
CA SER A 844 -82.31 41.08 46.60
C SER A 844 -83.65 40.87 47.36
N GLY A 845 -84.01 39.60 47.59
CA GLY A 845 -85.11 39.11 48.43
C GLY A 845 -85.65 37.79 47.84
N GLU A 846 -85.73 36.61 48.48
CA GLU A 846 -86.06 36.13 49.85
C GLU A 846 -87.38 35.32 49.82
N THR A 847 -87.60 34.43 50.79
CA THR A 847 -88.29 33.13 50.61
C THR A 847 -89.66 33.00 51.27
N VAL A 848 -90.58 32.27 50.62
CA VAL A 848 -91.62 31.44 51.28
C VAL A 848 -91.79 30.15 50.44
N GLY A 849 -92.14 29.03 51.09
CA GLY A 849 -92.59 27.79 50.43
C GLY A 849 -93.58 27.03 51.32
N ILE A 850 -94.11 25.90 50.85
CA ILE A 850 -94.72 24.79 51.62
C ILE A 850 -94.91 23.57 50.67
N ASP A 851 -94.52 22.40 51.20
CA ASP A 851 -94.87 20.98 50.95
C ASP A 851 -96.21 20.69 50.21
N GLU A 852 -96.49 19.55 49.55
CA GLU A 852 -95.80 18.31 49.11
C GLU A 852 -96.76 17.65 48.04
N ALA A 853 -96.58 16.50 47.37
CA ALA A 853 -95.64 15.38 47.52
C ALA A 853 -95.34 14.67 46.19
N GLY A 854 -94.37 13.74 46.20
CA GLY A 854 -94.26 12.64 45.20
C GLY A 854 -92.90 12.53 44.52
N GLY A 855 -92.10 11.53 44.90
CA GLY A 855 -90.68 11.48 44.52
C GLY A 855 -90.32 10.60 43.31
N THR A 856 -89.14 10.86 42.75
CA THR A 856 -88.17 9.81 42.38
C THR A 856 -86.75 10.38 42.32
N ALA A 857 -85.75 9.51 42.50
CA ALA A 857 -84.34 9.81 42.77
C ALA A 857 -83.74 11.04 42.04
N GLY A 858 -83.14 11.96 42.81
CA GLY A 858 -82.61 13.22 42.32
C GLY A 858 -81.32 13.09 41.48
N ALA A 859 -81.19 13.97 40.48
CA ALA A 859 -79.97 14.08 39.68
C ALA A 859 -78.80 14.59 40.52
N GLY A 860 -77.77 13.75 40.70
CA GLY A 860 -76.53 14.12 41.37
C GLY A 860 -75.77 15.18 40.58
N ARG A 861 -75.94 16.46 40.95
CA ARG A 861 -75.19 17.60 40.39
C ARG A 861 -73.74 17.57 40.90
N ALA A 862 -72.97 16.63 40.35
CA ALA A 862 -71.57 16.44 40.71
C ALA A 862 -70.79 17.74 40.51
N ALA A 863 -70.10 18.19 41.55
CA ALA A 863 -69.11 19.24 41.42
C ALA A 863 -67.97 18.68 40.55
N LEU A 864 -67.82 19.24 39.34
CA LEU A 864 -66.60 19.04 38.57
C LEU A 864 -65.45 19.56 39.43
N GLY A 865 -64.56 18.66 39.83
CA GLY A 865 -63.27 19.04 40.37
C GLY A 865 -62.50 19.91 39.36
N PRO A 866 -61.45 20.63 39.79
CA PRO A 866 -60.61 21.35 38.85
C PRO A 866 -60.12 20.39 37.76
N PRO A 867 -60.17 20.78 36.47
CA PRO A 867 -59.85 19.87 35.37
C PRO A 867 -58.46 19.27 35.55
N GLU A 868 -58.30 18.00 35.19
CA GLU A 868 -57.06 17.27 35.37
C GLU A 868 -55.97 17.81 34.43
N ARG A 869 -55.27 18.85 34.91
CA ARG A 869 -54.19 19.49 34.16
C ARG A 869 -53.00 18.54 34.06
N GLU A 870 -52.60 18.24 32.84
CA GLU A 870 -51.33 17.56 32.56
C GLU A 870 -50.18 18.43 33.10
N ARG A 871 -49.09 17.80 33.57
CA ARG A 871 -47.93 18.48 34.16
C ARG A 871 -46.63 17.88 33.65
N VAL A 872 -45.72 18.74 33.20
CA VAL A 872 -44.37 18.36 32.74
C VAL A 872 -43.34 19.29 33.36
N ARG A 873 -42.21 18.72 33.78
CA ARG A 873 -41.06 19.50 34.24
C ARG A 873 -40.36 20.17 33.05
N VAL A 874 -40.13 21.47 33.15
CA VAL A 874 -39.42 22.28 32.15
C VAL A 874 -38.10 22.75 32.77
N GLU A 875 -36.99 22.27 32.23
CA GLU A 875 -35.67 22.82 32.52
C GLU A 875 -35.43 24.04 31.64
N LEU A 876 -35.05 25.16 32.25
CA LEU A 876 -34.73 26.42 31.57
C LEU A 876 -33.33 26.86 32.02
N GLY A 877 -32.46 27.14 31.05
CA GLY A 877 -31.17 27.80 31.34
C GLY A 877 -31.39 29.21 31.89
N PRO A 878 -30.36 29.85 32.48
CA PRO A 878 -30.50 31.22 33.01
C PRO A 878 -30.94 32.22 31.93
N GLY A 879 -31.75 33.21 32.30
CA GLY A 879 -32.25 34.25 31.39
C GLY A 879 -33.78 34.27 31.23
N THR A 880 -34.28 34.97 30.20
CA THR A 880 -35.71 35.03 29.84
C THR A 880 -36.03 34.00 28.76
N HIS A 881 -37.13 33.27 28.93
CA HIS A 881 -37.64 32.28 27.97
C HIS A 881 -39.13 32.48 27.71
N HIS A 882 -39.58 32.07 26.52
CA HIS A 882 -40.96 31.85 26.16
C HIS A 882 -41.20 30.35 26.03
N VAL A 883 -42.14 29.82 26.83
CA VAL A 883 -42.64 28.45 26.73
C VAL A 883 -43.93 28.47 25.92
N VAL A 884 -44.01 27.68 24.84
CA VAL A 884 -45.14 27.67 23.89
C VAL A 884 -45.72 26.26 23.82
N ALA A 885 -47.04 26.12 23.92
CA ALA A 885 -47.72 24.86 23.66
C ALA A 885 -48.01 24.67 22.16
N VAL A 886 -47.89 23.45 21.66
CA VAL A 886 -48.28 23.06 20.30
C VAL A 886 -49.02 21.74 20.35
N THR A 887 -50.24 21.70 19.83
CA THR A 887 -51.00 20.45 19.65
C THR A 887 -50.69 19.87 18.28
N SER A 888 -50.35 18.58 18.21
CA SER A 888 -49.99 17.89 16.96
C SER A 888 -50.84 16.63 16.73
N CYS A 889 -51.29 16.42 15.49
CA CYS A 889 -52.04 15.24 15.07
C CYS A 889 -51.69 14.91 13.62
N GLY A 890 -51.19 13.70 13.35
CA GLY A 890 -50.76 13.29 12.01
C GLY A 890 -49.65 14.19 11.44
N ASP A 891 -49.94 14.80 10.30
CA ASP A 891 -49.13 15.80 9.59
C ASP A 891 -49.48 17.26 9.97
N GLN A 892 -50.47 17.48 10.85
CA GLN A 892 -50.94 18.81 11.25
C GLN A 892 -50.42 19.21 12.64
N ALA A 893 -50.03 20.48 12.80
CA ALA A 893 -49.72 21.09 14.08
C ALA A 893 -50.41 22.46 14.23
N VAL A 894 -50.85 22.77 15.45
CA VAL A 894 -51.57 24.01 15.80
C VAL A 894 -50.91 24.66 17.01
N VAL A 895 -50.56 25.93 16.88
CA VAL A 895 -49.88 26.71 17.92
C VAL A 895 -50.89 27.12 19.00
N GLY A 896 -50.52 26.92 20.27
CA GLY A 896 -51.29 27.33 21.44
C GLY A 896 -50.71 28.56 22.16
N ALA A 897 -51.08 28.71 23.43
CA ALA A 897 -50.64 29.81 24.30
C ALA A 897 -49.13 29.79 24.58
N SER A 898 -48.59 30.98 24.91
CA SER A 898 -47.18 31.19 25.24
C SER A 898 -46.99 31.94 26.56
N VAL A 899 -46.18 31.40 27.47
CA VAL A 899 -45.87 31.97 28.80
C VAL A 899 -44.42 32.47 28.82
N ARG A 900 -44.18 33.66 29.37
CA ARG A 900 -42.83 34.19 29.61
C ARG A 900 -42.33 33.81 31.01
N VAL A 901 -41.11 33.31 31.10
CA VAL A 901 -40.46 32.82 32.33
C VAL A 901 -39.06 33.43 32.48
N VAL A 902 -38.58 33.62 33.71
CA VAL A 902 -37.22 34.11 34.01
C VAL A 902 -36.53 33.13 34.97
N ALA A 903 -35.33 32.69 34.64
CA ALA A 903 -34.54 31.75 35.42
C ALA A 903 -33.26 32.40 35.99
N VAL A 904 -33.03 32.24 37.30
CA VAL A 904 -31.90 32.81 38.04
C VAL A 904 -30.75 31.78 38.13
N PRO A 905 -29.48 32.15 37.91
CA PRO A 905 -28.35 31.21 38.02
C PRO A 905 -28.05 30.78 39.48
N ALA A 906 -27.40 29.63 39.64
CA ALA A 906 -26.70 29.27 40.89
C ALA A 906 -25.41 30.10 41.09
N VAL A 907 -24.86 30.10 42.30
CA VAL A 907 -23.47 30.56 42.51
C VAL A 907 -22.47 29.55 41.91
N ALA A 908 -21.39 30.03 41.31
CA ALA A 908 -20.36 29.19 40.69
C ALA A 908 -19.15 28.98 41.61
N GLY A 909 -18.36 27.93 41.38
CA GLY A 909 -17.07 27.74 42.07
C GLY A 909 -17.13 27.59 43.60
N LEU A 910 -18.25 27.10 44.14
CA LEU A 910 -18.43 26.90 45.59
C LEU A 910 -17.39 25.90 46.15
N HIS A 911 -16.54 26.38 47.06
CA HIS A 911 -15.52 25.61 47.74
C HIS A 911 -15.49 25.94 49.24
N ALA A 912 -14.83 25.09 50.04
CA ALA A 912 -14.70 25.24 51.48
C ALA A 912 -13.30 24.85 51.96
N ARG A 913 -12.79 25.56 52.97
CA ARG A 913 -11.55 25.23 53.68
C ARG A 913 -11.78 25.23 55.18
N ARG A 914 -11.33 24.16 55.85
CA ARG A 914 -11.52 23.93 57.29
C ARG A 914 -10.30 24.38 58.09
N PHE A 915 -10.55 25.06 59.21
CA PHE A 915 -9.56 25.48 60.20
C PHE A 915 -10.07 25.07 61.59
N GLY A 916 -9.92 23.79 61.93
CA GLY A 916 -10.58 23.20 63.11
C GLY A 916 -12.10 23.20 62.96
N ASP A 917 -12.81 23.87 63.86
CA ASP A 917 -14.28 23.99 63.86
C ASP A 917 -14.80 25.12 62.96
N LEU A 918 -13.93 26.05 62.54
CA LEU A 918 -14.26 27.13 61.61
C LEU A 918 -14.12 26.64 60.17
N VAL A 919 -15.06 27.03 59.31
CA VAL A 919 -15.02 26.78 57.87
C VAL A 919 -15.18 28.09 57.11
N ARG A 920 -14.23 28.36 56.20
CA ARG A 920 -14.33 29.43 55.21
C ARG A 920 -14.87 28.87 53.90
N LEU A 921 -15.96 29.45 53.42
CA LEU A 921 -16.54 29.21 52.11
C LEU A 921 -16.09 30.29 51.12
N GLY A 922 -15.94 29.91 49.86
CA GLY A 922 -15.80 30.84 48.74
C GLY A 922 -16.64 30.40 47.55
N TRP A 923 -17.18 31.37 46.80
CA TRP A 923 -17.92 31.20 45.55
C TRP A 923 -17.79 32.44 44.65
N THR A 924 -18.23 32.31 43.41
CA THR A 924 -18.34 33.39 42.42
C THR A 924 -19.80 33.81 42.27
N TRP A 925 -20.02 35.13 42.27
CA TRP A 925 -21.33 35.74 42.22
C TRP A 925 -21.89 35.77 40.79
N PRO A 926 -23.12 35.28 40.53
CA PRO A 926 -23.75 35.44 39.23
C PRO A 926 -24.20 36.88 39.00
N GLU A 927 -24.40 37.24 37.74
CA GLU A 927 -24.76 38.60 37.33
C GLU A 927 -26.13 39.03 37.91
N GLY A 928 -26.22 40.27 38.37
CA GLY A 928 -27.41 40.82 39.04
C GLY A 928 -27.65 40.34 40.49
N ALA A 929 -26.84 39.43 41.05
CA ALA A 929 -27.02 38.96 42.42
C ALA A 929 -26.37 39.91 43.45
N SER A 930 -27.17 40.37 44.42
CA SER A 930 -26.76 41.30 45.49
C SER A 930 -26.50 40.62 46.84
N ALA A 931 -27.20 39.51 47.11
CA ALA A 931 -27.05 38.71 48.32
C ALA A 931 -27.13 37.21 48.01
N ALA A 932 -26.63 36.38 48.92
CA ALA A 932 -26.68 34.93 48.83
C ALA A 932 -27.09 34.33 50.18
N ALA A 933 -28.12 33.49 50.19
CA ALA A 933 -28.54 32.76 51.39
C ALA A 933 -27.65 31.53 51.56
N VAL A 934 -26.96 31.43 52.70
CA VAL A 934 -26.07 30.33 53.06
C VAL A 934 -26.72 29.53 54.19
N THR A 935 -26.84 28.22 54.01
CA THR A 935 -27.35 27.29 55.02
C THR A 935 -26.35 26.17 55.25
N TRP A 936 -26.22 25.68 56.49
CA TRP A 936 -25.40 24.51 56.80
C TRP A 936 -26.05 23.65 57.88
N ARG A 937 -25.84 22.32 57.81
CA ARG A 937 -26.34 21.34 58.77
C ARG A 937 -25.38 20.17 58.94
N PRO A 938 -25.38 19.46 60.09
CA PRO A 938 -24.70 18.17 60.22
C PRO A 938 -25.12 17.20 59.11
N ALA A 939 -24.17 16.39 58.63
CA ALA A 939 -24.42 15.42 57.55
C ALA A 939 -24.98 14.07 58.04
N ASP A 940 -24.88 13.79 59.34
CA ASP A 940 -25.31 12.55 60.00
C ASP A 940 -25.99 12.93 61.34
N PRO A 941 -27.22 12.48 61.65
CA PRO A 941 -27.99 12.97 62.80
C PRO A 941 -27.71 12.24 64.13
N ASP A 942 -27.10 11.05 64.12
CA ASP A 942 -26.96 10.18 65.31
C ASP A 942 -25.64 10.36 66.09
N ASP A 943 -24.69 11.17 65.62
CA ASP A 943 -23.38 11.37 66.29
C ASP A 943 -23.51 12.23 67.56
N THR A 944 -23.89 11.57 68.65
CA THR A 944 -24.32 12.16 69.92
C THR A 944 -23.14 12.39 70.88
N SER A 945 -22.06 13.01 70.38
CA SER A 945 -20.76 13.12 71.08
C SER A 945 -20.17 14.53 71.24
N GLY A 946 -20.99 15.57 71.48
CA GLY A 946 -20.50 16.91 71.87
C GLY A 946 -21.60 17.96 72.09
N PRO A 947 -21.33 19.08 72.79
CA PRO A 947 -22.34 20.07 73.17
C PRO A 947 -22.74 21.07 72.06
N SER A 948 -22.07 21.04 70.90
CA SER A 948 -22.31 21.98 69.80
C SER A 948 -23.42 21.48 68.87
N ARG A 949 -24.68 21.72 69.26
CA ARG A 949 -25.85 21.57 68.38
C ARG A 949 -25.91 22.72 67.35
N ASP A 950 -26.89 22.57 66.46
CA ASP A 950 -27.42 23.55 65.51
C ASP A 950 -26.68 23.69 64.17
N GLY A 951 -27.45 23.49 63.09
CA GLY A 951 -27.12 24.00 61.76
C GLY A 951 -27.60 25.45 61.64
N GLY A 952 -26.87 26.27 60.89
CA GLY A 952 -27.15 27.70 60.74
C GLY A 952 -27.71 28.09 59.38
N GLU A 953 -28.40 29.23 59.36
CA GLU A 953 -28.70 30.01 58.15
C GLU A 953 -28.14 31.43 58.32
N ALA A 954 -27.58 31.98 57.26
CA ALA A 954 -27.06 33.34 57.22
C ALA A 954 -27.25 33.95 55.83
N LEU A 955 -27.78 35.18 55.77
CA LEU A 955 -27.75 35.98 54.55
C LEU A 955 -26.37 36.62 54.43
N CYS A 956 -25.67 36.32 53.33
CA CYS A 956 -24.39 36.90 52.99
C CYS A 956 -24.60 38.00 51.93
N GLU A 957 -24.33 39.25 52.27
CA GLU A 957 -24.35 40.36 51.31
C GLU A 957 -23.02 40.45 50.55
N ARG A 958 -23.09 40.73 49.25
CA ARG A 958 -21.92 40.73 48.37
C ARG A 958 -20.76 41.65 48.85
N PRO A 959 -20.98 42.91 49.28
CA PRO A 959 -19.89 43.76 49.77
C PRO A 959 -19.20 43.19 51.02
N ARG A 960 -19.95 42.52 51.90
CA ARG A 960 -19.42 41.90 53.12
C ARG A 960 -18.61 40.64 52.82
N TYR A 961 -19.03 39.85 51.83
CA TYR A 961 -18.27 38.72 51.30
C TYR A 961 -16.93 39.17 50.69
N GLU A 962 -16.97 40.20 49.84
CA GLU A 962 -15.78 40.72 49.15
C GLU A 962 -14.79 41.34 50.15
N ALA A 963 -15.26 42.07 51.16
CA ALA A 963 -14.42 42.61 52.24
C ALA A 963 -13.83 41.53 53.17
N GLY A 964 -14.53 40.41 53.37
CA GLY A 964 -14.06 39.30 54.21
C GLY A 964 -13.12 38.30 53.49
N GLY A 965 -13.01 38.39 52.16
CA GLY A 965 -12.29 37.38 51.37
C GLY A 965 -12.93 35.99 51.43
N GLY A 966 -14.25 35.94 51.54
CA GLY A 966 -15.04 34.71 51.75
C GLY A 966 -16.17 34.89 52.77
N PHE A 967 -16.89 33.81 53.05
CA PHE A 967 -17.86 33.71 54.15
C PHE A 967 -17.34 32.71 55.18
N GLU A 968 -17.31 33.07 56.46
CA GLU A 968 -16.87 32.18 57.55
C GLU A 968 -18.01 31.85 58.50
N ALA A 969 -18.09 30.57 58.89
CA ALA A 969 -19.00 30.11 59.93
C ALA A 969 -18.38 28.98 60.76
N PRO A 970 -18.68 28.89 62.07
CA PRO A 970 -18.40 27.70 62.86
C PRO A 970 -19.34 26.58 62.39
N MET A 971 -18.77 25.47 61.91
CA MET A 971 -19.51 24.29 61.44
C MET A 971 -19.22 23.03 62.26
N GLY A 972 -18.43 23.15 63.34
CA GLY A 972 -18.05 22.06 64.24
C GLY A 972 -17.08 21.05 63.60
N PRO A 973 -16.55 20.09 64.38
CA PRO A 973 -15.49 19.18 63.93
C PRO A 973 -16.00 18.07 63.00
N GLY A 974 -17.32 17.81 63.00
CA GLY A 974 -17.98 16.78 62.20
C GLY A 974 -18.14 17.14 60.71
N THR A 975 -18.77 16.25 59.95
CA THR A 975 -19.08 16.50 58.53
C THR A 975 -20.33 17.38 58.42
N ALA A 976 -20.24 18.49 57.70
CA ALA A 976 -21.34 19.43 57.49
C ALA A 976 -21.75 19.50 56.01
N ARG A 977 -23.05 19.62 55.73
CA ARG A 977 -23.59 19.85 54.39
C ARG A 977 -24.09 21.29 54.27
N VAL A 978 -23.51 22.02 53.33
CA VAL A 978 -23.68 23.45 53.08
C VAL A 978 -24.46 23.65 51.78
N ALA A 979 -25.36 24.64 51.73
CA ALA A 979 -26.02 25.06 50.50
C ALA A 979 -26.07 26.59 50.39
N VAL A 980 -25.73 27.13 49.20
CA VAL A 980 -25.69 28.57 48.90
C VAL A 980 -26.61 28.87 47.72
N ARG A 981 -27.55 29.81 47.89
CA ARG A 981 -28.47 30.30 46.84
C ARG A 981 -28.20 31.77 46.54
N ALA A 982 -27.95 32.12 45.28
CA ALA A 982 -27.92 33.53 44.86
C ALA A 982 -29.33 34.15 44.94
N VAL A 983 -29.42 35.45 45.21
CA VAL A 983 -30.69 36.20 45.22
C VAL A 983 -30.61 37.36 44.23
N VAL A 984 -31.54 37.39 43.27
CA VAL A 984 -31.65 38.42 42.22
C VAL A 984 -33.04 39.03 42.31
N GLY A 985 -33.14 40.34 42.55
CA GLY A 985 -34.44 41.04 42.66
C GLY A 985 -35.36 40.48 43.75
N GLY A 986 -34.81 39.89 44.82
CA GLY A 986 -35.56 39.20 45.87
C GLY A 986 -35.94 37.75 45.55
N THR A 987 -35.75 37.28 44.31
CA THR A 987 -36.00 35.87 43.94
C THR A 987 -34.75 35.02 44.21
N PRO A 988 -34.84 33.94 45.01
CA PRO A 988 -33.73 33.02 45.23
C PRO A 988 -33.57 32.05 44.07
N GLY A 989 -32.33 31.86 43.61
CA GLY A 989 -31.95 30.86 42.61
C GLY A 989 -31.81 29.44 43.17
N PRO A 990 -31.43 28.48 42.29
CA PRO A 990 -31.13 27.10 42.69
C PRO A 990 -29.91 27.03 43.64
N PRO A 991 -29.84 26.01 44.52
CA PRO A 991 -28.79 25.90 45.52
C PRO A 991 -27.53 25.23 44.96
N ALA A 992 -26.37 25.89 45.08
CA ALA A 992 -25.09 25.21 45.00
C ALA A 992 -24.82 24.50 46.33
N VAL A 993 -24.54 23.19 46.31
CA VAL A 993 -24.46 22.36 47.54
C VAL A 993 -23.08 21.71 47.64
N LEU A 994 -22.48 21.77 48.84
CA LEU A 994 -21.15 21.21 49.14
C LEU A 994 -21.17 20.46 50.48
N THR A 995 -20.44 19.34 50.56
CA THR A 995 -20.24 18.61 51.81
C THR A 995 -18.81 18.84 52.30
N VAL A 996 -18.68 19.44 53.48
CA VAL A 996 -17.40 19.74 54.15
C VAL A 996 -17.06 18.57 55.09
N PRO A 997 -15.95 17.83 54.87
CA PRO A 997 -15.59 16.70 55.71
C PRO A 997 -15.23 17.12 57.15
N GLY A 998 -15.39 16.19 58.09
CA GLY A 998 -14.90 16.35 59.46
C GLY A 998 -13.40 16.08 59.63
N GLY A 999 -12.82 16.55 60.73
CA GLY A 999 -11.41 16.32 61.09
C GLY A 999 -11.18 14.90 61.62
N GLY A 1000 -10.13 14.23 61.13
CA GLY A 1000 -9.86 12.82 61.42
C GLY A 1000 -8.72 12.59 62.39
N VAL A 1001 -8.92 11.76 63.43
CA VAL A 1001 -7.83 11.24 64.26
C VAL A 1001 -7.78 9.72 64.15
N LEU A 1002 -6.59 9.19 63.90
CA LEU A 1002 -6.31 7.76 63.73
C LEU A 1002 -5.30 7.31 64.78
N ASP A 1003 -5.67 6.42 65.69
CA ASP A 1003 -4.75 5.77 66.63
C ASP A 1003 -4.25 4.45 66.06
N TYR A 1004 -2.98 4.09 66.27
CA TYR A 1004 -2.51 2.73 65.97
C TYR A 1004 -1.82 2.07 67.16
N ARG A 1005 -1.81 0.73 67.18
CA ARG A 1005 -1.19 -0.11 68.22
C ARG A 1005 -0.53 -1.35 67.64
N VAL A 1006 0.45 -1.89 68.37
CA VAL A 1006 1.28 -3.04 67.94
C VAL A 1006 1.35 -4.06 69.08
N ALA A 1007 0.91 -5.29 68.84
CA ALA A 1007 0.82 -6.34 69.86
C ALA A 1007 1.40 -7.70 69.40
N PRO A 1008 1.94 -8.54 70.29
CA PRO A 1008 2.35 -9.91 69.96
C PRO A 1008 1.18 -10.79 69.48
N ALA A 1009 1.45 -11.72 68.57
CA ALA A 1009 0.46 -12.65 68.01
C ALA A 1009 1.05 -14.04 67.73
N GLY A 1010 0.16 -15.05 67.76
CA GLY A 1010 0.51 -16.46 67.49
C GLY A 1010 1.12 -17.19 68.70
N LEU A 1011 1.06 -18.53 68.66
CA LEU A 1011 1.51 -19.42 69.76
C LEU A 1011 2.96 -19.18 70.18
N LEU A 1012 3.86 -18.94 69.23
CA LEU A 1012 5.28 -18.67 69.47
C LEU A 1012 5.60 -17.16 69.62
N ARG A 1013 4.58 -16.28 69.73
CA ARG A 1013 4.67 -14.81 69.77
C ARG A 1013 5.52 -14.13 68.66
N ARG A 1014 5.88 -14.88 67.60
CA ARG A 1014 6.75 -14.44 66.49
C ARG A 1014 6.07 -13.42 65.56
N ASP A 1015 4.75 -13.44 65.49
CA ASP A 1015 3.99 -12.52 64.65
C ASP A 1015 3.61 -11.29 65.48
N ARG A 1016 3.42 -10.14 64.84
CA ARG A 1016 2.86 -8.94 65.46
C ARG A 1016 1.54 -8.61 64.77
N ARG A 1017 0.49 -8.37 65.55
CA ARG A 1017 -0.77 -7.78 65.06
C ARG A 1017 -0.65 -6.27 65.18
N VAL A 1018 -0.80 -5.58 64.06
CA VAL A 1018 -0.90 -4.12 63.99
C VAL A 1018 -2.36 -3.76 63.79
N THR A 1019 -2.85 -2.77 64.53
CA THR A 1019 -4.23 -2.31 64.48
C THR A 1019 -4.26 -0.79 64.36
N VAL A 1020 -5.02 -0.27 63.39
CA VAL A 1020 -5.37 1.16 63.26
C VAL A 1020 -6.84 1.33 63.62
N ALA A 1021 -7.19 2.39 64.33
CA ALA A 1021 -8.55 2.72 64.77
C ALA A 1021 -8.84 4.20 64.50
N ALA A 1022 -10.06 4.54 64.07
CA ALA A 1022 -10.48 5.93 63.90
C ALA A 1022 -11.18 6.43 65.17
N GLY A 1023 -10.77 7.58 65.71
CA GLY A 1023 -11.43 8.26 66.82
C GLY A 1023 -12.71 8.96 66.39
N THR A 1024 -12.66 9.65 65.24
CA THR A 1024 -13.79 10.28 64.55
C THR A 1024 -14.02 9.63 63.19
N ALA A 1025 -15.20 9.77 62.59
CA ALA A 1025 -15.48 9.21 61.26
C ALA A 1025 -14.68 9.95 60.17
N CYS A 1026 -13.69 9.28 59.58
CA CYS A 1026 -12.72 9.90 58.66
C CYS A 1026 -12.24 8.97 57.54
N THR A 1027 -11.57 9.53 56.53
CA THR A 1027 -10.89 8.74 55.49
C THR A 1027 -9.50 8.34 55.98
N CYS A 1028 -9.30 7.06 56.30
CA CYS A 1028 -7.97 6.53 56.58
C CYS A 1028 -7.13 6.57 55.28
N PRO A 1029 -5.95 7.20 55.26
CA PRO A 1029 -5.05 7.16 54.12
C PRO A 1029 -4.41 5.76 53.98
N ARG A 1030 -3.57 5.57 52.95
CA ARG A 1030 -2.70 4.39 52.90
C ARG A 1030 -1.66 4.49 54.01
N ILE A 1031 -1.44 3.42 54.77
CA ILE A 1031 -0.49 3.41 55.89
C ILE A 1031 0.42 2.19 55.75
N ALA A 1032 1.73 2.43 55.60
CA ALA A 1032 2.76 1.40 55.61
C ALA A 1032 3.08 0.96 57.04
N VAL A 1033 3.26 -0.35 57.24
CA VAL A 1033 3.82 -0.95 58.44
C VAL A 1033 5.29 -1.24 58.16
N VAL A 1034 6.19 -0.49 58.79
CA VAL A 1034 7.63 -0.43 58.46
C VAL A 1034 8.46 -1.03 59.59
N TYR A 1035 9.36 -1.96 59.23
CA TYR A 1035 10.35 -2.59 60.10
C TYR A 1035 11.75 -2.00 59.87
N ALA A 1036 12.45 -1.61 60.92
CA ALA A 1036 13.85 -1.17 60.83
C ALA A 1036 14.68 -1.67 62.02
N GLU A 1037 15.97 -1.92 61.80
CA GLU A 1037 16.92 -2.33 62.83
C GLU A 1037 17.81 -1.15 63.22
N GLY A 1038 17.89 -0.84 64.53
CA GLY A 1038 18.64 0.32 65.00
C GLY A 1038 18.22 0.81 66.38
N GLY A 1039 18.91 1.85 66.87
CA GLY A 1039 18.62 2.47 68.16
C GLY A 1039 17.30 3.26 68.21
N PHE A 1040 16.77 3.66 67.05
CA PHE A 1040 15.65 4.59 66.92
C PHE A 1040 14.62 4.07 65.90
N PRO A 1041 13.32 4.38 66.07
CA PRO A 1041 12.29 4.08 65.07
C PRO A 1041 12.48 4.93 63.81
N PRO A 1042 12.09 4.43 62.62
CA PRO A 1042 12.13 5.21 61.38
C PRO A 1042 10.98 6.24 61.35
N ASP A 1043 11.26 7.43 60.84
CA ASP A 1043 10.29 8.51 60.61
C ASP A 1043 9.82 8.59 59.15
N ARG A 1044 10.54 7.94 58.22
CA ARG A 1044 10.19 7.84 56.79
C ARG A 1044 10.18 6.39 56.31
N VAL A 1045 9.34 6.10 55.31
CA VAL A 1045 9.06 4.72 54.84
C VAL A 1045 10.27 4.05 54.19
N ASP A 1046 11.17 4.83 53.58
CA ASP A 1046 12.40 4.37 52.91
C ASP A 1046 13.53 3.97 53.87
N GLN A 1047 13.42 4.28 55.16
CA GLN A 1047 14.40 3.89 56.19
C GLN A 1047 14.22 2.44 56.70
N GLY A 1048 13.25 1.69 56.17
CA GLY A 1048 12.95 0.34 56.64
C GLY A 1048 12.20 -0.53 55.63
N LEU A 1049 12.06 -1.80 55.98
CA LEU A 1049 11.35 -2.81 55.20
C LEU A 1049 9.84 -2.70 55.46
N VAL A 1050 9.06 -2.38 54.43
CA VAL A 1050 7.58 -2.41 54.51
C VAL A 1050 7.11 -3.86 54.60
N LEU A 1051 6.52 -4.25 55.74
CA LEU A 1051 5.99 -5.61 55.96
C LEU A 1051 4.53 -5.77 55.53
N ALA A 1052 3.75 -4.68 55.52
CA ALA A 1052 2.37 -4.64 55.06
C ALA A 1052 1.91 -3.19 54.80
N VAL A 1053 0.78 -3.01 54.13
CA VAL A 1053 0.15 -1.71 53.90
C VAL A 1053 -1.36 -1.81 54.18
N PHE A 1054 -1.91 -0.91 54.99
CA PHE A 1054 -3.35 -0.70 55.07
C PHE A 1054 -3.83 0.08 53.82
N PRO A 1055 -4.90 -0.37 53.15
CA PRO A 1055 -5.49 0.37 52.02
C PRO A 1055 -6.22 1.62 52.50
N SER A 1056 -6.33 2.63 51.63
CA SER A 1056 -7.17 3.82 51.89
C SER A 1056 -8.63 3.41 51.98
N ARG A 1057 -9.34 3.85 53.02
CA ARG A 1057 -10.76 3.52 53.26
C ARG A 1057 -11.40 4.53 54.22
N ARG A 1058 -12.67 4.90 53.99
CA ARG A 1058 -13.48 5.55 55.03
C ARG A 1058 -13.69 4.60 56.21
N LEU A 1059 -13.42 5.09 57.41
CA LEU A 1059 -13.69 4.43 58.69
C LEU A 1059 -14.76 5.22 59.45
N ALA A 1060 -15.69 4.51 60.07
CA ALA A 1060 -16.59 5.08 61.08
C ALA A 1060 -15.84 5.32 62.39
N ALA A 1061 -16.37 6.18 63.26
CA ALA A 1061 -15.83 6.38 64.61
C ALA A 1061 -15.78 5.04 65.37
N GLY A 1062 -14.67 4.79 66.08
CA GLY A 1062 -14.39 3.53 66.78
C GLY A 1062 -14.01 2.34 65.88
N GLN A 1063 -14.18 2.41 64.55
CA GLN A 1063 -13.90 1.31 63.64
C GLN A 1063 -12.40 0.99 63.57
N ARG A 1064 -12.06 -0.30 63.55
CA ARG A 1064 -10.67 -0.79 63.60
C ARG A 1064 -10.32 -1.66 62.40
N LEU A 1065 -9.14 -1.44 61.82
CA LEU A 1065 -8.49 -2.32 60.85
C LEU A 1065 -7.35 -3.06 61.55
N SER A 1066 -7.20 -4.36 61.33
CA SER A 1066 -6.10 -5.15 61.89
C SER A 1066 -5.46 -6.04 60.84
N LEU A 1067 -4.13 -6.11 60.83
CA LEU A 1067 -3.35 -7.04 60.01
C LEU A 1067 -2.25 -7.71 60.85
N ARG A 1068 -1.74 -8.86 60.38
CA ARG A 1068 -0.61 -9.56 61.00
C ARG A 1068 0.62 -9.44 60.10
N VAL A 1069 1.75 -9.11 60.71
CA VAL A 1069 3.08 -9.11 60.08
C VAL A 1069 4.02 -10.04 60.83
N ARG A 1070 5.04 -10.56 60.14
CA ARG A 1070 6.11 -11.36 60.74
C ARG A 1070 7.43 -10.64 60.51
N PRO A 1071 7.97 -9.94 61.52
CA PRO A 1071 9.29 -9.33 61.42
C PRO A 1071 10.40 -10.36 61.10
N PRO A 1072 11.49 -9.93 60.45
CA PRO A 1072 12.74 -10.67 60.39
C PRO A 1072 13.25 -11.10 61.78
N ARG A 1073 14.16 -12.07 61.82
CA ARG A 1073 14.88 -12.45 63.04
C ARG A 1073 16.22 -11.72 63.07
N THR A 1074 16.44 -10.92 64.10
CA THR A 1074 17.71 -10.23 64.36
C THR A 1074 18.10 -10.38 65.84
N ALA A 1075 19.37 -10.17 66.14
CA ALA A 1075 19.91 -10.04 67.49
C ALA A 1075 20.09 -8.57 67.92
N ARG A 1076 19.75 -7.61 67.03
CA ARG A 1076 19.83 -6.17 67.28
C ARG A 1076 18.46 -5.62 67.70
N PRO A 1077 18.39 -4.49 68.44
CA PRO A 1077 17.11 -3.83 68.67
C PRO A 1077 16.48 -3.40 67.34
N ALA A 1078 15.17 -3.63 67.22
CA ALA A 1078 14.41 -3.30 66.02
C ALA A 1078 13.06 -2.65 66.37
N TRP A 1079 12.44 -2.04 65.37
CA TRP A 1079 11.24 -1.22 65.50
C TRP A 1079 10.19 -1.63 64.47
N LEU A 1080 8.92 -1.43 64.80
CA LEU A 1080 7.77 -1.68 63.93
C LEU A 1080 6.76 -0.54 64.07
N VAL A 1081 6.74 0.37 63.09
CA VAL A 1081 5.93 1.60 63.11
C VAL A 1081 4.91 1.64 61.98
N CYS A 1082 3.91 2.51 62.12
CA CYS A 1082 3.00 2.89 61.04
C CYS A 1082 3.31 4.30 60.54
N LEU A 1083 3.44 4.46 59.22
CA LEU A 1083 3.72 5.73 58.54
C LEU A 1083 2.78 5.89 57.33
N PRO A 1084 2.26 7.11 57.05
CA PRO A 1084 1.40 7.34 55.88
C PRO A 1084 2.16 7.19 54.56
N LEU A 1085 1.43 6.82 53.50
CA LEU A 1085 1.91 6.69 52.13
C LEU A 1085 1.20 7.70 51.21
N GLY A 1086 1.92 8.74 50.80
CA GLY A 1086 1.40 9.85 50.00
C GLY A 1086 0.73 10.94 50.84
N ASP A 1087 0.12 11.91 50.17
CA ASP A 1087 -0.51 13.05 50.83
C ASP A 1087 -1.64 12.62 51.76
N VAL A 1088 -1.58 13.12 52.99
CA VAL A 1088 -2.61 12.87 54.01
C VAL A 1088 -3.76 13.86 53.79
N PRO A 1089 -5.03 13.42 53.68
CA PRO A 1089 -6.15 14.32 53.46
C PRO A 1089 -6.25 15.39 54.55
N ASP A 1090 -6.43 16.65 54.12
CA ASP A 1090 -6.46 17.85 54.98
C ASP A 1090 -7.27 17.61 56.27
N GLY A 1091 -6.63 17.79 57.42
CA GLY A 1091 -7.24 17.60 58.74
C GLY A 1091 -7.26 16.15 59.27
N THR A 1092 -6.56 15.20 58.65
CA THR A 1092 -6.38 13.84 59.19
C THR A 1092 -5.03 13.68 59.89
N ARG A 1093 -4.99 13.16 61.13
CA ARG A 1093 -3.76 12.96 61.92
C ARG A 1093 -3.61 11.51 62.41
N LEU A 1094 -2.41 10.95 62.28
CA LEU A 1094 -2.03 9.65 62.83
C LEU A 1094 -1.32 9.83 64.19
N CYS A 1095 -1.79 9.13 65.22
CA CYS A 1095 -1.24 9.13 66.58
C CYS A 1095 -0.36 7.89 66.80
N GLN A 1096 0.87 8.10 67.29
CA GLN A 1096 1.81 7.03 67.63
C GLN A 1096 1.53 6.42 69.01
N PRO A 1097 1.56 5.07 69.16
CA PRO A 1097 1.48 4.41 70.45
C PRO A 1097 2.80 4.51 71.23
N SER A 1098 2.80 3.97 72.45
CA SER A 1098 3.97 4.03 73.32
C SER A 1098 5.19 3.30 72.74
N VAL A 1099 6.38 3.81 73.06
CA VAL A 1099 7.70 3.26 72.65
C VAL A 1099 7.84 1.75 72.98
N LYS A 1100 7.15 1.27 74.02
CA LYS A 1100 7.14 -0.15 74.44
C LYS A 1100 6.34 -1.06 73.50
N GLU A 1101 5.39 -0.54 72.73
CA GLU A 1101 4.64 -1.30 71.71
C GLU A 1101 5.40 -1.37 70.38
N LEU A 1102 6.14 -0.29 70.06
CA LEU A 1102 6.85 -0.12 68.78
C LEU A 1102 8.18 -0.87 68.71
N ARG A 1103 8.82 -1.17 69.84
CA ARG A 1103 10.10 -1.89 69.90
C ARG A 1103 9.87 -3.41 69.91
N LEU A 1104 10.66 -4.14 69.12
CA LEU A 1104 10.50 -5.58 68.90
C LEU A 1104 11.32 -6.44 69.86
#